data_AF-A0A944VWJ2-F1
#
_entry.id   AF-A0A944VWJ2-F1
#
_cell.length_a   1.000
_cell.length_b   1.000
_cell.length_c   1.000
_cell.angle_alpha   90.00
_cell.angle_beta   90.00
_cell.angle_gamma   90.00
#
_symmetry.space_group_name_H-M   'P 1'
#
loop_
_entity.id
_entity.type
_entity.pdbx_description
1 polymer ?
#
loop_
_entity_poly.entity_id
_entity_poly.type
_entity_poly.pdbx_seq_one_letter_code
_entity_poly.pdbx_strand_id
1 'polypeptide(L)'
;MPDSRDNQPIPIEHKLVPYCNQVIIATLIVIIIAVPLYFDIHLHSVFDLSKITVLYILTFTMLAAWSIKILLTRRQLRPENTVEGNDIPASTSYVQQLLRQPLSLPIIAYLLVSGLATIFSINPYLSLVGNYTMYGGFISTIVYISLFFVIIDFIDKKRLGLLLNIIILTACIASIYGILQHFGLDFHPWNTSFGHRVPSTFGHPAFFSAFLTMVIPLVLIKIFFNSHLRYSALLYIGILTLLMIAFYYTRTRASFLGLIISNLFFFSFVGKENLLANKIKTIATITIIIGISVFFNVSNEASVIGRFVGDIEPALLDNKQSSSSLGDTKTALSLQQDLSNDGIGVANQLGGTMRMRVFQYLTGLKIIHDYPILGIGPDTLGMIYPQYLSKVFKEKDEHRYFGNKKTAERIHNDFLDVTVSRGLPGLGVYVWFLFAYARMVWKGCRKGNNSDKLLIIGFCTGCLAYFVQNQFSFGHISIVTPFWFLVAMSVIASPVRYSLSNGRGFLRYLPSNDIRDPIAHDPDRIKLDDNLFSGKFVKQISCGIIVCLMILLVILSLFRYKADLNFENGRRLLYKRETTEAIQSYEMAVKHNPLERNYRNMLNRIYLKMAIIGFNKGQGSITGDRTNIFTREQTTMLIESAIAGAEEVQGLYPGDYHSAFTLGQAYHLLDKISLTRQNHSGGDEDTSKDAIKYYKKAMVLRPFKFEFRNKLAQFYAEKGRNQDAIIELKEAIDISPEEQEPYLNLAKVYMNDNERYEEAEATLLEFIKKNPDHAMIDVYRLLNYVYIQTEKWDEVLSQSKKIIQLDEKELNAYKYAIMANLKLERYNDARNFCNRILDLSGSQDNTHSKYAKEILARLSEK
;
A
#
# COMPACT_ATOMS: atom_id res chain seq x y z
N MET A 1 74.11 16.75 -0.15
CA MET A 1 72.94 16.81 -1.03
C MET A 1 71.95 15.75 -0.56
N PRO A 2 70.71 16.09 -0.20
CA PRO A 2 69.71 15.10 0.19
C PRO A 2 69.10 14.45 -1.06
N ASP A 3 68.92 13.13 -0.97
CA ASP A 3 68.36 12.22 -1.96
C ASP A 3 66.94 12.63 -2.39
N SER A 4 66.73 12.82 -3.68
CA SER A 4 65.47 13.22 -4.32
C SER A 4 64.58 12.03 -4.70
N ARG A 5 64.49 11.00 -3.85
CA ARG A 5 63.75 9.74 -4.15
C ARG A 5 62.32 9.63 -3.60
N ASP A 6 61.73 10.71 -3.08
CA ASP A 6 60.40 10.65 -2.42
C ASP A 6 59.21 11.16 -3.27
N ASN A 7 59.38 11.45 -4.56
CA ASN A 7 58.34 12.09 -5.38
C ASN A 7 57.91 11.28 -6.61
N GLN A 8 57.68 9.96 -6.47
CA GLN A 8 56.83 9.27 -7.45
C GLN A 8 55.35 9.43 -7.09
N PRO A 9 54.50 9.94 -7.99
CA PRO A 9 53.08 10.12 -7.71
C PRO A 9 52.44 8.75 -7.47
N ILE A 10 51.93 8.54 -6.25
CA ILE A 10 51.08 7.39 -5.91
C ILE A 10 50.02 7.23 -7.01
N PRO A 11 49.89 6.05 -7.65
CA PRO A 11 48.93 5.83 -8.72
C PRO A 11 47.53 6.25 -8.26
N ILE A 12 46.78 6.97 -9.11
CA ILE A 12 45.42 7.47 -8.81
C ILE A 12 44.51 6.35 -8.24
N GLU A 13 44.74 5.12 -8.68
CA GLU A 13 44.06 3.89 -8.27
C GLU A 13 44.18 3.60 -6.76
N HIS A 14 45.33 3.90 -6.16
CA HIS A 14 45.57 3.73 -4.72
C HIS A 14 44.83 4.77 -3.86
N LYS A 15 44.57 5.97 -4.42
CA LYS A 15 43.80 7.01 -3.72
C LYS A 15 42.30 6.73 -3.71
N LEU A 16 41.75 6.12 -4.76
CA LEU A 16 40.30 6.00 -4.94
C LEU A 16 39.64 4.88 -4.11
N VAL A 17 40.36 3.80 -3.80
CA VAL A 17 39.82 2.65 -3.03
C VAL A 17 39.40 3.02 -1.60
N PRO A 18 40.20 3.79 -0.82
CA PRO A 18 39.77 4.31 0.48
C PRO A 18 38.50 5.15 0.43
N TYR A 19 38.35 6.04 -0.57
CA TYR A 19 37.13 6.82 -0.75
C TYR A 19 35.92 5.93 -1.05
N CYS A 20 36.06 4.93 -1.93
CA CYS A 20 34.99 3.96 -2.18
C CYS A 20 34.55 3.25 -0.90
N ASN A 21 35.51 2.88 -0.03
CA ASN A 21 35.20 2.27 1.26
C ASN A 21 34.43 3.21 2.19
N GLN A 22 34.83 4.49 2.25
CA GLN A 22 34.14 5.50 3.06
C GLN A 22 32.70 5.72 2.56
N VAL A 23 32.50 5.84 1.24
CA VAL A 23 31.18 6.00 0.62
C VAL A 23 30.28 4.81 0.96
N ILE A 24 30.78 3.58 0.85
CA ILE A 24 29.99 2.37 1.13
C ILE A 24 29.55 2.30 2.60
N ILE A 25 30.45 2.62 3.54
CA ILE A 25 30.11 2.62 4.97
C ILE A 25 29.15 3.76 5.31
N ALA A 26 29.41 4.96 4.80
CA ALA A 26 28.57 6.13 5.04
C ALA A 26 27.15 5.90 4.51
N THR A 27 27.00 5.45 3.28
CA THR A 27 25.70 5.12 2.68
C THR A 27 24.98 4.03 3.47
N LEU A 28 25.66 2.96 3.90
CA LEU A 28 25.05 1.91 4.71
C LEU A 28 24.52 2.43 6.06
N ILE A 29 25.29 3.28 6.76
CA ILE A 29 24.86 3.90 8.03
C ILE A 29 23.64 4.78 7.79
N VAL A 30 23.65 5.60 6.74
CA VAL A 30 22.52 6.46 6.39
C VAL A 30 21.29 5.63 6.04
N ILE A 31 21.41 4.49 5.35
CA ILE A 31 20.28 3.61 5.04
C ILE A 31 19.62 3.09 6.33
N ILE A 32 20.41 2.63 7.32
CA ILE A 32 19.89 2.12 8.60
C ILE A 32 19.06 3.18 9.34
N ILE A 33 19.47 4.45 9.27
CA ILE A 33 18.82 5.56 9.99
C ILE A 33 17.66 6.12 9.18
N ALA A 34 17.90 6.46 7.92
CA ALA A 34 16.96 7.21 7.09
C ALA A 34 15.77 6.36 6.65
N VAL A 35 15.95 5.07 6.30
CA VAL A 35 14.82 4.27 5.81
C VAL A 35 13.70 4.11 6.85
N PRO A 36 13.99 3.87 8.14
CA PRO A 36 12.94 3.84 9.17
C PRO A 36 12.37 5.24 9.52
N LEU A 37 13.20 6.28 9.51
CA LEU A 37 12.83 7.60 10.08
C LEU A 37 12.36 8.64 9.07
N TYR A 38 12.77 8.55 7.81
CA TYR A 38 12.52 9.58 6.81
C TYR A 38 11.10 9.47 6.23
N PHE A 39 10.46 10.63 6.07
CA PHE A 39 9.23 10.82 5.30
C PHE A 39 9.18 12.28 4.80
N ASP A 40 8.43 12.53 3.73
CA ASP A 40 8.28 13.88 3.16
C ASP A 40 6.79 14.24 3.02
N ILE A 41 6.35 15.23 3.79
CA ILE A 41 4.97 15.74 3.80
C ILE A 41 4.59 16.52 2.53
N HIS A 42 5.55 16.85 1.68
CA HIS A 42 5.31 17.51 0.39
C HIS A 42 4.95 16.52 -0.72
N LEU A 43 5.13 15.22 -0.49
CA LEU A 43 4.72 14.16 -1.40
C LEU A 43 3.28 13.72 -1.16
N HIS A 44 2.69 13.09 -2.16
CA HIS A 44 1.42 12.40 -1.99
C HIS A 44 1.63 11.05 -1.31
N SER A 45 2.62 10.28 -1.77
CA SER A 45 3.10 9.08 -1.08
C SER A 45 4.16 9.47 -0.03
N VAL A 46 3.68 10.03 1.08
CA VAL A 46 4.51 10.63 2.14
C VAL A 46 5.54 9.65 2.71
N PHE A 47 5.14 8.40 2.96
CA PHE A 47 5.97 7.42 3.67
C PHE A 47 6.68 6.43 2.74
N ASP A 48 6.03 5.97 1.68
CA ASP A 48 6.52 4.82 0.90
C ASP A 48 7.49 5.30 -0.18
N LEU A 49 7.10 6.29 -0.98
CA LEU A 49 7.93 6.87 -2.03
C LEU A 49 9.18 7.57 -1.48
N SER A 50 9.06 8.30 -0.37
CA SER A 50 10.18 8.96 0.28
C SER A 50 11.26 7.95 0.71
N LYS A 51 10.86 6.86 1.37
CA LYS A 51 11.77 5.81 1.85
C LYS A 51 12.40 5.01 0.69
N ILE A 52 11.61 4.61 -0.31
CA ILE A 52 12.15 3.83 -1.44
C ILE A 52 13.11 4.66 -2.28
N THR A 53 12.84 5.96 -2.45
CA THR A 53 13.74 6.86 -3.18
C THR A 53 15.07 7.00 -2.46
N VAL A 54 15.06 7.22 -1.14
CA VAL A 54 16.29 7.26 -0.33
C VAL A 54 17.05 5.94 -0.40
N LEU A 55 16.34 4.81 -0.25
CA LEU A 55 16.95 3.48 -0.34
C LEU A 55 17.61 3.25 -1.71
N TYR A 56 16.93 3.59 -2.80
CA TYR A 56 17.41 3.43 -4.17
C TYR A 56 18.63 4.30 -4.45
N ILE A 57 18.55 5.60 -4.15
CA ILE A 57 19.67 6.53 -4.38
C ILE A 57 20.92 6.06 -3.63
N LEU A 58 20.78 5.72 -2.34
CA LEU A 58 21.91 5.29 -1.53
C LEU A 58 22.46 3.93 -1.97
N THR A 59 21.59 2.98 -2.31
CA THR A 59 22.04 1.64 -2.73
C THR A 59 22.71 1.68 -4.11
N PHE A 60 22.15 2.40 -5.09
CA PHE A 60 22.78 2.50 -6.42
C PHE A 60 24.10 3.27 -6.37
N THR A 61 24.20 4.31 -5.54
CA THR A 61 25.48 4.99 -5.27
C THR A 61 26.50 4.02 -4.64
N MET A 62 26.07 3.23 -3.65
CA MET A 62 26.90 2.22 -3.01
C MET A 62 27.34 1.12 -3.99
N LEU A 63 26.46 0.67 -4.89
CA LEU A 63 26.77 -0.33 -5.91
C LEU A 63 27.73 0.20 -6.99
N ALA A 64 27.61 1.48 -7.37
CA ALA A 64 28.57 2.13 -8.26
C ALA A 64 29.97 2.17 -7.61
N ALA A 65 30.05 2.60 -6.35
CA ALA A 65 31.31 2.61 -5.59
C ALA A 65 31.89 1.20 -5.41
N TRP A 66 31.03 0.20 -5.16
CA TRP A 66 31.46 -1.20 -5.02
C TRP A 66 32.00 -1.77 -6.33
N SER A 67 31.36 -1.46 -7.46
CA SER A 67 31.79 -1.88 -8.80
C SER A 67 33.14 -1.28 -9.17
N ILE A 68 33.33 0.02 -8.91
CA ILE A 68 34.62 0.72 -9.11
C ILE A 68 35.71 0.05 -8.26
N LYS A 69 35.42 -0.22 -6.98
CA LYS A 69 36.39 -0.90 -6.09
C LYS A 69 36.78 -2.27 -6.61
N ILE A 70 35.82 -3.13 -6.98
CA ILE A 70 36.12 -4.49 -7.47
C ILE A 70 37.05 -4.43 -8.70
N LEU A 71 36.83 -3.47 -9.60
CA LEU A 71 37.68 -3.26 -10.78
C LEU A 71 39.11 -2.87 -10.37
N LEU A 72 39.26 -1.92 -9.44
CA LEU A 72 40.55 -1.41 -8.98
C LEU A 72 41.34 -2.47 -8.18
N THR A 73 40.70 -3.22 -7.28
CA THR A 73 41.41 -4.20 -6.45
C THR A 73 41.83 -5.45 -7.25
N ARG A 74 41.09 -5.82 -8.31
CA ARG A 74 41.50 -6.93 -9.20
C ARG A 74 42.74 -6.60 -10.04
N ARG A 75 43.12 -5.32 -10.20
CA ARG A 75 44.38 -4.94 -10.84
C ARG A 75 45.60 -5.28 -9.98
N GLN A 76 45.47 -5.31 -8.66
CA GLN A 76 46.56 -5.58 -7.71
C GLN A 76 46.85 -7.09 -7.50
N LEU A 77 45.96 -7.99 -7.95
CA LEU A 77 46.04 -9.44 -7.69
C LEU A 77 46.63 -10.27 -8.83
N ARG A 78 47.21 -9.66 -9.88
CA ARG A 78 47.98 -10.43 -10.87
C ARG A 78 49.34 -10.78 -10.25
N PRO A 79 49.68 -12.06 -10.05
CA PRO A 79 51.03 -12.41 -9.64
C PRO A 79 51.95 -12.18 -10.85
N GLU A 80 52.83 -11.20 -10.74
CA GLU A 80 53.87 -10.96 -11.75
C GLU A 80 55.02 -11.97 -11.69
N ASN A 81 54.99 -12.95 -10.77
CA ASN A 81 55.97 -14.02 -10.73
C ASN A 81 55.36 -15.29 -10.14
N THR A 82 54.90 -16.22 -10.99
CA THR A 82 54.85 -17.64 -10.63
C THR A 82 56.14 -18.27 -11.16
N VAL A 83 57.09 -18.47 -10.25
CA VAL A 83 58.17 -19.43 -10.41
C VAL A 83 57.53 -20.79 -10.74
N GLU A 84 57.96 -21.41 -11.83
CA GLU A 84 57.58 -22.78 -12.20
C GLU A 84 57.87 -23.73 -11.03
N GLY A 85 56.88 -24.55 -10.67
CA GLY A 85 57.05 -25.60 -9.67
C GLY A 85 56.32 -25.34 -8.36
N ASN A 86 54.99 -25.44 -8.39
CA ASN A 86 54.20 -26.15 -7.39
C ASN A 86 52.72 -26.06 -7.80
N ASP A 87 52.09 -27.23 -7.98
CA ASP A 87 50.67 -27.40 -8.29
C ASP A 87 49.79 -26.85 -7.16
N ILE A 88 49.57 -25.54 -7.15
CA ILE A 88 48.52 -24.90 -6.35
C ILE A 88 47.28 -24.83 -7.25
N PRO A 89 46.16 -25.50 -6.90
CA PRO A 89 44.99 -25.52 -7.77
C PRO A 89 44.49 -24.09 -8.00
N ALA A 90 44.21 -23.79 -9.26
CA ALA A 90 43.80 -22.50 -9.80
C ALA A 90 42.93 -21.71 -8.81
N SER A 91 43.38 -20.49 -8.50
CA SER A 91 42.74 -19.56 -7.57
C SER A 91 41.23 -19.43 -7.85
N THR A 92 40.43 -20.00 -6.94
CA THR A 92 38.96 -19.89 -6.96
C THR A 92 38.55 -18.43 -7.20
N SER A 93 37.79 -18.17 -8.27
CA SER A 93 37.38 -16.80 -8.66
C SER A 93 36.63 -16.11 -7.51
N TYR A 94 36.82 -14.79 -7.33
CA TYR A 94 36.10 -14.00 -6.31
C TYR A 94 34.57 -14.24 -6.33
N VAL A 95 34.00 -14.41 -7.53
CA VAL A 95 32.57 -14.73 -7.69
C VAL A 95 32.25 -16.10 -7.09
N GLN A 96 33.08 -17.11 -7.32
CA GLN A 96 32.91 -18.44 -6.72
C GLN A 96 33.03 -18.40 -5.19
N GLN A 97 33.88 -17.53 -4.62
CA GLN A 97 33.98 -17.35 -3.17
C GLN A 97 32.73 -16.68 -2.58
N LEU A 98 32.14 -15.72 -3.30
CA LEU A 98 30.88 -15.08 -2.92
C LEU A 98 29.71 -16.08 -3.01
N LEU A 99 29.67 -16.90 -4.06
CA LEU A 99 28.64 -17.95 -4.23
C LEU A 99 28.72 -19.07 -3.19
N ARG A 100 29.90 -19.29 -2.59
CA ARG A 100 30.11 -20.26 -1.51
C ARG A 100 29.66 -19.76 -0.14
N GLN A 101 29.35 -18.47 0.02
CA GLN A 101 28.85 -17.94 1.29
C GLN A 101 27.55 -18.64 1.68
N PRO A 102 27.29 -18.83 2.99
CA PRO A 102 26.04 -19.43 3.42
C PRO A 102 24.88 -18.56 2.93
N LEU A 103 23.80 -19.21 2.46
CA LEU A 103 22.58 -18.61 1.92
C LEU A 103 22.68 -18.00 0.51
N SER A 104 23.87 -17.85 -0.08
CA SER A 104 23.98 -17.21 -1.40
C SER A 104 23.24 -17.96 -2.50
N LEU A 105 23.31 -19.30 -2.53
CA LEU A 105 22.60 -20.12 -3.50
C LEU A 105 21.06 -19.94 -3.46
N PRO A 106 20.37 -20.14 -2.31
CA PRO A 106 18.92 -19.92 -2.26
C PRO A 106 18.52 -18.48 -2.54
N ILE A 107 19.34 -17.48 -2.15
CA ILE A 107 19.06 -16.07 -2.45
C ILE A 107 19.13 -15.79 -3.96
N ILE A 108 20.15 -16.32 -4.65
CA ILE A 108 20.29 -16.15 -6.11
C ILE A 108 19.20 -16.91 -6.85
N ALA A 109 18.86 -18.12 -6.42
CA ALA A 109 17.73 -18.85 -6.97
C ALA A 109 16.42 -18.05 -6.80
N TYR A 110 16.23 -17.38 -5.66
CA TYR A 110 15.04 -16.57 -5.41
C TYR A 110 15.00 -15.35 -6.34
N LEU A 111 16.15 -14.73 -6.58
CA LEU A 111 16.28 -13.63 -7.54
C LEU A 111 15.98 -14.08 -8.98
N LEU A 112 16.48 -15.25 -9.39
CA LEU A 112 16.22 -15.81 -10.73
C LEU A 112 14.73 -16.12 -10.94
N VAL A 113 14.11 -16.81 -9.98
CA VAL A 113 12.66 -17.10 -10.05
C VAL A 113 11.85 -15.80 -10.03
N SER A 114 12.24 -14.82 -9.22
CA SER A 114 11.59 -13.50 -9.21
C SER A 114 11.72 -12.80 -10.57
N GLY A 115 12.88 -12.88 -11.23
CA GLY A 115 13.09 -12.30 -12.55
C GLY A 115 12.24 -12.97 -13.63
N LEU A 116 12.16 -14.31 -13.62
CA LEU A 116 11.28 -15.06 -14.52
C LEU A 116 9.80 -14.70 -14.27
N ALA A 117 9.38 -14.68 -13.01
CA ALA A 117 8.02 -14.28 -12.64
C ALA A 117 7.69 -12.85 -13.08
N THR A 118 8.65 -11.93 -13.07
CA THR A 118 8.48 -10.56 -13.57
C THR A 118 8.36 -10.49 -15.10
N ILE A 119 9.14 -11.28 -15.83
CA ILE A 119 9.11 -11.28 -17.31
C ILE A 119 7.77 -11.84 -17.82
N PHE A 120 7.28 -12.91 -17.19
CA PHE A 120 6.05 -13.60 -17.59
C PHE A 120 4.82 -13.18 -16.76
N SER A 121 4.89 -12.05 -16.06
CA SER A 121 3.77 -11.59 -15.25
C SER A 121 2.61 -11.08 -16.10
N ILE A 122 1.45 -10.90 -15.45
CA ILE A 122 0.28 -10.29 -16.09
C ILE A 122 0.52 -8.82 -16.49
N ASN A 123 1.52 -8.16 -15.89
CA ASN A 123 1.98 -6.83 -16.27
C ASN A 123 3.48 -6.68 -15.94
N PRO A 124 4.37 -6.93 -16.91
CA PRO A 124 5.83 -6.97 -16.66
C PRO A 124 6.40 -5.65 -16.14
N TYR A 125 5.88 -4.52 -16.62
CA TYR A 125 6.31 -3.20 -16.15
C TYR A 125 5.98 -2.99 -14.66
N LEU A 126 4.73 -3.25 -14.27
CA LEU A 126 4.30 -3.15 -12.88
C LEU A 126 5.08 -4.11 -11.98
N SER A 127 5.34 -5.34 -12.46
CA SER A 127 6.17 -6.30 -11.73
C SER A 127 7.65 -5.92 -11.62
N LEU A 128 8.16 -5.15 -12.57
CA LEU A 128 9.54 -4.66 -12.53
C LEU A 128 9.69 -3.51 -11.53
N VAL A 129 8.79 -2.52 -11.62
CA VAL A 129 8.89 -1.26 -10.87
C VAL A 129 8.21 -1.32 -9.50
N GLY A 130 7.10 -2.03 -9.40
CA GLY A 130 6.19 -2.03 -8.25
C GLY A 130 5.04 -1.05 -8.41
N ASN A 131 3.95 -1.31 -7.68
CA ASN A 131 2.78 -0.45 -7.58
C ASN A 131 3.10 0.80 -6.77
N TYR A 132 2.49 1.93 -7.14
CA TYR A 132 2.71 3.26 -6.56
C TYR A 132 2.53 3.36 -5.03
N THR A 133 1.75 2.46 -4.44
CA THR A 133 1.47 2.41 -3.00
C THR A 133 2.51 1.63 -2.20
N MET A 134 3.34 0.81 -2.84
CA MET A 134 4.14 -0.22 -2.17
C MET A 134 5.58 -0.32 -2.69
N TYR A 135 5.79 -0.10 -3.99
CA TYR A 135 7.08 -0.22 -4.69
C TYR A 135 7.75 -1.60 -4.51
N GLY A 136 6.95 -2.66 -4.43
CA GLY A 136 7.37 -4.03 -4.15
C GLY A 136 7.83 -4.85 -5.36
N GLY A 137 8.25 -4.19 -6.43
CA GLY A 137 8.65 -4.83 -7.69
C GLY A 137 9.99 -5.59 -7.65
N PHE A 138 10.45 -6.00 -8.82
CA PHE A 138 11.72 -6.72 -8.97
C PHE A 138 12.93 -5.83 -8.66
N ILE A 139 12.89 -4.54 -8.99
CA ILE A 139 13.98 -3.60 -8.68
C ILE A 139 14.22 -3.51 -7.17
N SER A 140 13.17 -3.44 -6.35
CA SER A 140 13.32 -3.44 -4.89
C SER A 140 13.88 -4.77 -4.39
N THR A 141 13.46 -5.90 -4.98
CA THR A 141 14.05 -7.21 -4.69
C THR A 141 15.56 -7.25 -4.98
N ILE A 142 16.01 -6.71 -6.12
CA ILE A 142 17.44 -6.58 -6.46
C ILE A 142 18.16 -5.71 -5.42
N VAL A 143 17.58 -4.57 -5.04
CA VAL A 143 18.16 -3.63 -4.07
C VAL A 143 18.37 -4.30 -2.71
N TYR A 144 17.35 -5.00 -2.20
CA TYR A 144 17.44 -5.71 -0.92
C TYR A 144 18.51 -6.82 -0.92
N ILE A 145 18.55 -7.62 -1.99
CA ILE A 145 19.54 -8.70 -2.13
C ILE A 145 20.95 -8.13 -2.31
N SER A 146 21.08 -7.03 -3.04
CA SER A 146 22.36 -6.32 -3.22
C SER A 146 22.91 -5.81 -1.90
N LEU A 147 22.06 -5.26 -1.02
CA LEU A 147 22.45 -4.84 0.32
C LEU A 147 23.00 -6.01 1.14
N PHE A 148 22.36 -7.19 1.08
CA PHE A 148 22.88 -8.38 1.73
C PHE A 148 24.30 -8.71 1.27
N PHE A 149 24.56 -8.74 -0.04
CA PHE A 149 25.87 -9.06 -0.59
C PHE A 149 26.95 -8.01 -0.24
N VAL A 150 26.60 -6.72 -0.27
CA VAL A 150 27.53 -5.65 0.11
C VAL A 150 27.88 -5.75 1.60
N ILE A 151 26.90 -6.00 2.47
CA ILE A 151 27.15 -6.09 3.92
C ILE A 151 28.06 -7.27 4.24
N ILE A 152 27.82 -8.45 3.67
CA ILE A 152 28.70 -9.59 3.93
C ILE A 152 30.12 -9.34 3.39
N ASP A 153 30.30 -8.62 2.29
CA ASP A 153 31.61 -8.30 1.73
C ASP A 153 32.36 -7.26 2.60
N PHE A 154 31.68 -6.20 3.05
CA PHE A 154 32.31 -5.03 3.69
C PHE A 154 32.34 -5.03 5.22
N ILE A 155 31.38 -5.68 5.86
CA ILE A 155 31.21 -5.58 7.32
C ILE A 155 31.91 -6.75 8.01
N ASP A 156 32.74 -6.35 8.96
CA ASP A 156 33.46 -7.26 9.84
C ASP A 156 32.79 -7.41 11.18
N LYS A 157 33.10 -8.52 11.82
CA LYS A 157 32.64 -8.85 13.18
C LYS A 157 32.93 -7.73 14.19
N LYS A 158 34.05 -7.02 14.05
CA LYS A 158 34.38 -5.85 14.90
C LYS A 158 33.39 -4.69 14.75
N ARG A 159 32.84 -4.48 13.55
CA ARG A 159 31.91 -3.38 13.22
C ARG A 159 30.45 -3.75 13.41
N LEU A 160 30.14 -5.02 13.57
CA LEU A 160 28.81 -5.52 13.88
C LEU A 160 28.21 -4.85 15.13
N GLY A 161 29.04 -4.59 16.14
CA GLY A 161 28.63 -3.88 17.36
C GLY A 161 28.19 -2.42 17.12
N LEU A 162 28.82 -1.73 16.16
CA LEU A 162 28.45 -0.37 15.75
C LEU A 162 27.10 -0.38 15.03
N LEU A 163 26.91 -1.26 14.05
CA LEU A 163 25.63 -1.36 13.31
C LEU A 163 24.47 -1.67 14.24
N LEU A 164 24.67 -2.58 15.20
CA LEU A 164 23.65 -2.91 16.18
C LEU A 164 23.27 -1.71 17.06
N ASN A 165 24.25 -0.89 17.48
CA ASN A 165 23.97 0.33 18.23
C ASN A 165 23.17 1.34 17.40
N ILE A 166 23.49 1.48 16.11
CA ILE A 166 22.78 2.39 15.21
C ILE A 166 21.33 1.93 15.04
N ILE A 167 21.08 0.63 14.80
CA ILE A 167 19.71 0.08 14.69
C ILE A 167 18.90 0.35 15.97
N ILE A 168 19.50 0.12 17.15
CA ILE A 168 18.84 0.37 18.44
C ILE A 168 18.56 1.87 18.61
N LEU A 169 19.51 2.74 18.30
CA LEU A 169 19.32 4.19 18.37
C LEU A 169 18.19 4.67 17.45
N THR A 170 18.14 4.16 16.22
CA THR A 170 17.04 4.44 15.28
C THR A 170 15.69 4.01 15.86
N ALA A 171 15.62 2.85 16.52
CA ALA A 171 14.40 2.40 17.19
C ALA A 171 14.01 3.26 18.40
N CYS A 172 14.97 3.78 19.16
CA CYS A 172 14.70 4.73 20.23
C CYS A 172 14.07 6.01 19.69
N ILE A 173 14.64 6.59 18.62
CA ILE A 173 14.12 7.82 18.01
C ILE A 173 12.68 7.60 17.51
N ALA A 174 12.43 6.51 16.78
CA ALA A 174 11.09 6.16 16.32
C ALA A 174 10.11 5.92 17.49
N SER A 175 10.58 5.32 18.59
CA SER A 175 9.77 5.06 19.79
C SER A 175 9.39 6.32 20.54
N ILE A 176 10.33 7.26 20.70
CA ILE A 176 10.06 8.55 21.32
C ILE A 176 8.99 9.28 20.49
N TYR A 177 9.17 9.38 19.17
CA TYR A 177 8.19 10.04 18.32
C TYR A 177 6.82 9.36 18.38
N GLY A 178 6.75 8.03 18.32
CA GLY A 178 5.49 7.30 18.44
C GLY A 178 4.78 7.53 19.79
N ILE A 179 5.53 7.60 20.89
CA ILE A 179 4.95 7.90 22.21
C ILE A 179 4.43 9.35 22.25
N LEU A 180 5.14 10.31 21.66
CA LEU A 180 4.65 11.69 21.55
C LEU A 180 3.34 11.76 20.75
N GLN A 181 3.23 11.02 19.64
CA GLN A 181 2.00 10.94 18.86
C GLN A 181 0.81 10.40 19.67
N HIS A 182 1.05 9.44 20.58
CA HIS A 182 -0.01 8.94 21.47
C HIS A 182 -0.63 10.04 22.32
N PHE A 183 0.18 11.02 22.77
CA PHE A 183 -0.27 12.17 23.55
C PHE A 183 -0.75 13.35 22.69
N GLY A 184 -0.94 13.15 21.39
CA GLY A 184 -1.38 14.21 20.46
C GLY A 184 -0.28 15.18 20.03
N LEU A 185 0.98 14.92 20.41
CA LEU A 185 2.13 15.71 19.98
C LEU A 185 2.66 15.15 18.66
N ASP A 186 2.12 15.66 17.56
CA ASP A 186 2.56 15.31 16.20
C ASP A 186 3.08 16.52 15.44
N PHE A 187 4.09 16.31 14.59
CA PHE A 187 4.60 17.33 13.67
C PHE A 187 3.56 17.68 12.59
N HIS A 188 2.69 16.74 12.25
CA HIS A 188 1.64 16.94 11.24
C HIS A 188 0.34 16.25 11.69
N PRO A 189 -0.83 16.91 11.58
CA PRO A 189 -2.11 16.30 11.93
C PRO A 189 -2.51 15.27 10.86
N TRP A 190 -2.10 14.02 11.04
CA TRP A 190 -2.45 12.96 10.11
C TRP A 190 -3.94 12.62 10.18
N ASN A 191 -4.63 12.73 9.05
CA ASN A 191 -6.00 12.25 8.94
C ASN A 191 -6.00 10.72 8.68
N THR A 192 -5.55 9.94 9.67
CA THR A 192 -5.43 8.48 9.55
C THR A 192 -6.62 7.75 10.16
N SER A 193 -7.08 6.69 9.47
CA SER A 193 -8.21 5.87 9.91
C SER A 193 -7.83 4.83 10.98
N PHE A 194 -6.70 5.00 11.69
CA PHE A 194 -6.19 4.00 12.63
C PHE A 194 -6.69 4.18 14.07
N GLY A 195 -7.56 5.16 14.32
CA GLY A 195 -8.05 5.49 15.67
C GLY A 195 -6.88 5.83 16.60
N HIS A 196 -6.89 5.28 17.81
CA HIS A 196 -5.85 5.51 18.83
C HIS A 196 -4.52 4.76 18.60
N ARG A 197 -4.28 4.20 17.41
CA ARG A 197 -3.07 3.41 17.12
C ARG A 197 -1.95 4.28 16.57
N VAL A 198 -0.75 4.08 17.12
CA VAL A 198 0.42 4.90 16.78
C VAL A 198 1.21 4.33 15.58
N PRO A 199 1.42 5.11 14.50
CA PRO A 199 2.24 4.70 13.36
C PRO A 199 3.72 5.12 13.42
N SER A 200 4.10 6.09 14.25
CA SER A 200 5.43 6.74 14.20
C SER A 200 5.79 7.20 12.77
N THR A 201 7.07 7.21 12.43
CA THR A 201 7.61 7.57 11.10
C THR A 201 7.31 6.52 10.01
N PHE A 202 6.59 5.44 10.35
CA PHE A 202 6.34 4.30 9.46
C PHE A 202 5.04 4.42 8.65
N GLY A 203 4.19 5.42 8.95
CA GLY A 203 2.91 5.63 8.27
C GLY A 203 1.83 4.58 8.56
N HIS A 204 2.19 3.46 9.19
CA HIS A 204 1.25 2.40 9.55
C HIS A 204 1.70 1.68 10.85
N PRO A 205 0.80 1.49 11.85
CA PRO A 205 1.16 0.89 13.14
C PRO A 205 1.71 -0.54 13.04
N ALA A 206 1.29 -1.30 12.02
CA ALA A 206 1.80 -2.65 11.83
C ALA A 206 3.30 -2.66 11.48
N PHE A 207 3.76 -1.78 10.59
CA PHE A 207 5.18 -1.73 10.20
C PHE A 207 6.06 -1.22 11.34
N PHE A 208 5.56 -0.24 12.10
CA PHE A 208 6.27 0.24 13.28
C PHE A 208 6.42 -0.86 14.34
N SER A 209 5.32 -1.54 14.67
CA SER A 209 5.34 -2.65 15.64
C SER A 209 6.27 -3.80 15.21
N ALA A 210 6.25 -4.15 13.93
CA ALA A 210 7.11 -5.16 13.34
C ALA A 210 8.59 -4.80 13.51
N PHE A 211 8.96 -3.57 13.18
CA PHE A 211 10.32 -3.06 13.36
C PHE A 211 10.76 -3.16 14.83
N LEU A 212 9.91 -2.73 15.78
CA LEU A 212 10.22 -2.84 17.21
C LEU A 212 10.44 -4.29 17.64
N THR A 213 9.60 -5.22 17.20
CA THR A 213 9.75 -6.65 17.54
C THR A 213 11.03 -7.27 16.99
N MET A 214 11.55 -6.78 15.87
CA MET A 214 12.84 -7.22 15.33
C MET A 214 14.02 -6.66 16.14
N VAL A 215 13.88 -5.45 16.70
CA VAL A 215 14.96 -4.75 17.43
C VAL A 215 15.02 -5.13 18.91
N ILE A 216 13.90 -5.48 19.55
CA ILE A 216 13.87 -5.90 20.96
C ILE A 216 14.90 -7.01 21.28
N PRO A 217 15.01 -8.10 20.50
CA PRO A 217 16.04 -9.11 20.71
C PRO A 217 17.47 -8.56 20.62
N LEU A 218 17.73 -7.52 19.82
CA LEU A 218 19.04 -6.89 19.70
C LEU A 218 19.41 -6.10 20.98
N VAL A 219 18.42 -5.50 21.64
CA VAL A 219 18.60 -4.89 22.96
C VAL A 219 18.92 -5.97 23.99
N LEU A 220 18.26 -7.13 23.93
CA LEU A 220 18.57 -8.27 24.80
C LEU A 220 20.03 -8.71 24.63
N ILE A 221 20.54 -8.81 23.39
CA ILE A 221 21.97 -9.09 23.14
C ILE A 221 22.85 -8.13 23.95
N LYS A 222 22.58 -6.81 23.94
CA LYS A 222 23.42 -5.84 24.66
C LYS A 222 23.35 -5.96 26.18
N ILE A 223 22.18 -6.30 26.71
CA ILE A 223 22.00 -6.54 28.15
C ILE A 223 22.87 -7.72 28.60
N PHE A 224 22.89 -8.81 27.82
CA PHE A 224 23.60 -10.04 28.18
C PHE A 224 25.07 -10.10 27.72
N PHE A 225 25.49 -9.38 26.68
CA PHE A 225 26.84 -9.45 26.09
C PHE A 225 27.85 -8.47 26.68
N ASN A 226 27.44 -7.22 26.98
CA ASN A 226 28.39 -6.08 27.07
C ASN A 226 28.45 -5.38 28.43
N SER A 227 27.78 -5.91 29.46
CA SER A 227 27.62 -5.20 30.74
C SER A 227 28.44 -5.81 31.88
N HIS A 228 29.76 -5.62 31.82
CA HIS A 228 30.59 -5.66 33.03
C HIS A 228 30.29 -4.46 33.96
N LEU A 229 29.79 -3.33 33.40
CA LEU A 229 29.36 -2.15 34.14
C LEU A 229 27.84 -2.14 34.39
N ARG A 230 27.45 -1.89 35.64
CA ARG A 230 26.04 -1.79 36.08
C ARG A 230 25.23 -0.73 35.31
N TYR A 231 25.86 0.40 34.95
CA TYR A 231 25.20 1.52 34.28
C TYR A 231 24.82 1.25 32.82
N SER A 232 25.62 0.48 32.07
CA SER A 232 25.27 0.15 30.69
C SER A 232 24.08 -0.81 30.61
N ALA A 233 23.98 -1.76 31.54
CA ALA A 233 22.79 -2.62 31.65
C ALA A 233 21.51 -1.82 31.96
N LEU A 234 21.58 -0.86 32.89
CA LEU A 234 20.44 0.00 33.23
C LEU A 234 19.97 0.83 32.02
N LEU A 235 20.89 1.37 31.22
CA LEU A 235 20.56 2.10 29.99
C LEU A 235 19.78 1.21 29.01
N TYR A 236 20.27 -0.01 28.71
CA TYR A 236 19.59 -0.91 27.77
C TYR A 236 18.27 -1.44 28.33
N ILE A 237 18.13 -1.57 29.65
CA ILE A 237 16.84 -1.87 30.29
C ILE A 237 15.87 -0.71 30.11
N GLY A 238 16.31 0.54 30.29
CA GLY A 238 15.48 1.73 30.01
C GLY A 238 15.05 1.80 28.53
N ILE A 239 15.96 1.50 27.61
CA ILE A 239 15.65 1.38 26.17
C ILE A 239 14.61 0.27 25.94
N LEU A 240 14.76 -0.91 26.55
CA LEU A 240 13.79 -1.99 26.41
C LEU A 240 12.40 -1.55 26.88
N THR A 241 12.29 -0.89 28.02
CA THR A 241 11.03 -0.33 28.53
C THR A 241 10.41 0.65 27.53
N LEU A 242 11.20 1.58 27.00
CA LEU A 242 10.77 2.54 25.97
C LEU A 242 10.20 1.82 24.73
N LEU A 243 10.93 0.84 24.19
CA LEU A 243 10.48 0.10 22.99
C LEU A 243 9.19 -0.69 23.28
N MET A 244 9.07 -1.29 24.46
CA MET A 244 7.89 -2.06 24.87
C MET A 244 6.65 -1.17 25.01
N ILE A 245 6.78 0.03 25.59
CA ILE A 245 5.67 0.99 25.70
C ILE A 245 5.21 1.42 24.31
N ALA A 246 6.14 1.84 23.44
CA ALA A 246 5.83 2.22 22.06
C ALA A 246 5.17 1.07 21.28
N PHE A 247 5.65 -0.17 21.48
CA PHE A 247 5.06 -1.37 20.89
C PHE A 247 3.58 -1.53 21.26
N TYR A 248 3.20 -1.38 22.53
CA TYR A 248 1.81 -1.54 22.96
C TYR A 248 0.88 -0.46 22.40
N TYR A 249 1.35 0.77 22.23
CA TYR A 249 0.56 1.83 21.57
C TYR A 249 0.24 1.56 20.09
N THR A 250 0.94 0.63 19.43
CA THR A 250 0.59 0.23 18.06
C THR A 250 -0.66 -0.66 17.99
N ARG A 251 -1.00 -1.34 19.08
CA ARG A 251 -2.10 -2.32 19.21
C ARG A 251 -2.13 -3.38 18.08
N THR A 252 -0.96 -3.84 17.62
CA THR A 252 -0.84 -4.78 16.49
C THR A 252 -0.71 -6.24 16.96
N ARG A 253 -1.71 -7.06 16.61
CA ARG A 253 -1.83 -8.48 17.01
C ARG A 253 -0.77 -9.40 16.41
N ALA A 254 -0.49 -9.25 15.11
CA ALA A 254 0.50 -10.08 14.42
C ALA A 254 1.88 -9.97 15.07
N SER A 255 2.31 -8.74 15.34
CA SER A 255 3.58 -8.44 16.01
C SER A 255 3.60 -8.89 17.47
N PHE A 256 2.45 -8.93 18.16
CA PHE A 256 2.37 -9.47 19.53
C PHE A 256 2.68 -10.96 19.58
N LEU A 257 2.13 -11.75 18.63
CA LEU A 257 2.52 -13.16 18.49
C LEU A 257 4.02 -13.29 18.15
N GLY A 258 4.51 -12.44 17.24
CA GLY A 258 5.94 -12.36 16.91
C GLY A 258 6.82 -12.08 18.12
N LEU A 259 6.41 -11.17 19.01
CA LEU A 259 7.12 -10.82 20.23
C LEU A 259 7.18 -11.99 21.23
N ILE A 260 6.06 -12.71 21.42
CA ILE A 260 6.01 -13.85 22.33
C ILE A 260 6.92 -14.97 21.83
N ILE A 261 6.74 -15.40 20.59
CA ILE A 261 7.48 -16.53 20.01
C ILE A 261 8.98 -16.21 19.94
N SER A 262 9.35 -15.00 19.53
CA SER A 262 10.75 -14.59 19.45
C SER A 262 11.42 -14.52 20.84
N ASN A 263 10.78 -13.93 21.85
CA ASN A 263 11.35 -13.90 23.20
C ASN A 263 11.48 -15.29 23.83
N LEU A 264 10.46 -16.16 23.67
CA LEU A 264 10.55 -17.55 24.11
C LEU A 264 11.72 -18.28 23.44
N PHE A 265 11.90 -18.08 22.13
CA PHE A 265 13.03 -18.63 21.39
C PHE A 265 14.37 -18.10 21.93
N PHE A 266 14.51 -16.79 22.16
CA PHE A 266 15.73 -16.20 22.71
C PHE A 266 16.11 -16.82 24.05
N PHE A 267 15.22 -16.79 25.04
CA PHE A 267 15.51 -17.30 26.37
C PHE A 267 15.75 -18.82 26.38
N SER A 268 15.09 -19.58 25.50
CA SER A 268 15.32 -21.03 25.38
C SER A 268 16.72 -21.37 24.84
N PHE A 269 17.22 -20.61 23.86
CA PHE A 269 18.46 -20.96 23.15
C PHE A 269 19.73 -20.29 23.71
N VAL A 270 19.60 -19.19 24.48
CA VAL A 270 20.73 -18.53 25.16
C VAL A 270 21.47 -19.47 26.12
N GLY A 271 20.75 -20.46 26.68
CA GLY A 271 21.29 -21.51 27.54
C GLY A 271 21.23 -21.17 29.04
N LYS A 272 20.92 -22.19 29.85
CA LYS A 272 20.71 -22.07 31.31
C LYS A 272 21.90 -21.45 32.05
N GLU A 273 23.13 -21.81 31.66
CA GLU A 273 24.36 -21.29 32.27
C GLU A 273 24.49 -19.77 32.13
N ASN A 274 24.25 -19.23 30.92
CA ASN A 274 24.32 -17.78 30.67
C ASN A 274 23.22 -17.01 31.41
N LEU A 275 22.03 -17.59 31.51
CA LEU A 275 20.89 -16.98 32.22
C LEU A 275 21.11 -16.96 33.74
N LEU A 276 21.69 -18.03 34.30
CA LEU A 276 22.01 -18.12 35.73
C LEU A 276 23.20 -17.23 36.09
N ALA A 277 24.23 -17.17 35.25
CA ALA A 277 25.36 -16.26 35.45
C ALA A 277 24.92 -14.78 35.54
N ASN A 278 23.81 -14.43 34.88
CA ASN A 278 23.23 -13.09 34.88
C ASN A 278 21.84 -13.03 35.54
N LYS A 279 21.58 -13.85 36.58
CA LYS A 279 20.24 -14.06 37.17
C LYS A 279 19.45 -12.78 37.45
N ILE A 280 20.10 -11.74 37.99
CA ILE A 280 19.45 -10.45 38.28
C ILE A 280 18.97 -9.77 37.00
N LYS A 281 19.82 -9.71 35.96
CA LYS A 281 19.46 -9.13 34.66
C LYS A 281 18.33 -9.93 34.00
N THR A 282 18.43 -11.26 34.05
CA THR A 282 17.40 -12.17 33.53
C THR A 282 16.04 -11.92 34.18
N ILE A 283 15.98 -11.90 35.52
CA ILE A 283 14.73 -11.64 36.26
C ILE A 283 14.20 -10.24 35.91
N ALA A 284 15.04 -9.20 35.97
CA ALA A 284 14.61 -7.84 35.67
C ALA A 284 14.02 -7.70 34.25
N THR A 285 14.69 -8.26 33.24
CA THR A 285 14.22 -8.24 31.84
C THR A 285 12.90 -8.98 31.67
N ILE A 286 12.77 -10.19 32.23
CA ILE A 286 11.53 -10.98 32.14
C ILE A 286 10.39 -10.25 32.86
N THR A 287 10.64 -9.72 34.06
CA THR A 287 9.64 -8.96 34.83
C THR A 287 9.19 -7.70 34.09
N ILE A 288 10.07 -7.00 33.39
CA ILE A 288 9.69 -5.83 32.58
C ILE A 288 8.83 -6.24 31.39
N ILE A 289 9.24 -7.26 30.63
CA ILE A 289 8.47 -7.73 29.47
C ILE A 289 7.09 -8.20 29.91
N ILE A 290 7.01 -9.06 30.94
CA ILE A 290 5.75 -9.60 31.45
C ILE A 290 4.92 -8.50 32.13
N GLY A 291 5.53 -7.70 33.00
CA GLY A 291 4.85 -6.66 33.77
C GLY A 291 4.19 -5.60 32.88
N ILE A 292 4.92 -5.10 31.87
CA ILE A 292 4.34 -4.18 30.87
C ILE A 292 3.23 -4.90 30.09
N SER A 293 3.44 -6.16 29.71
CA SER A 293 2.43 -6.93 28.98
C SER A 293 1.15 -7.14 29.76
N VAL A 294 1.25 -7.44 31.05
CA VAL A 294 0.11 -7.57 31.96
C VAL A 294 -0.56 -6.21 32.12
N PHE A 295 0.18 -5.14 32.41
CA PHE A 295 -0.36 -3.79 32.57
C PHE A 295 -1.22 -3.34 31.38
N PHE A 296 -0.71 -3.49 30.15
CA PHE A 296 -1.44 -3.07 28.94
C PHE A 296 -2.62 -3.98 28.57
N ASN A 297 -2.66 -5.23 29.04
CA ASN A 297 -3.74 -6.18 28.71
C ASN A 297 -4.79 -6.35 29.82
N VAL A 298 -4.48 -6.04 31.08
CA VAL A 298 -5.39 -6.18 32.24
C VAL A 298 -6.37 -5.01 32.36
N SER A 299 -5.94 -3.79 32.07
CA SER A 299 -6.77 -2.59 32.34
C SER A 299 -6.52 -1.48 31.32
N ASN A 300 -6.96 -1.66 30.06
CA ASN A 300 -6.88 -0.55 29.09
C ASN A 300 -7.68 -0.73 27.79
N GLU A 301 -8.02 0.39 27.16
CA GLU A 301 -8.41 0.48 25.73
C GLU A 301 -7.30 -0.06 24.80
N ALA A 302 -6.06 -0.15 25.29
CA ALA A 302 -4.89 -0.61 24.56
C ALA A 302 -4.66 -2.14 24.54
N SER A 303 -5.59 -2.93 25.09
CA SER A 303 -5.47 -4.39 25.16
C SER A 303 -5.38 -5.04 23.77
N VAL A 304 -4.28 -5.75 23.52
CA VAL A 304 -4.08 -6.52 22.28
C VAL A 304 -4.86 -7.83 22.35
N ILE A 305 -4.91 -8.46 23.54
CA ILE A 305 -5.67 -9.69 23.80
C ILE A 305 -7.17 -9.41 23.69
N GLY A 306 -7.68 -8.32 24.26
CA GLY A 306 -9.10 -7.95 24.15
C GLY A 306 -9.53 -7.81 22.69
N ARG A 307 -8.68 -7.22 21.85
CA ARG A 307 -8.91 -7.14 20.39
C ARG A 307 -8.86 -8.50 19.69
N PHE A 308 -8.13 -9.48 20.21
CA PHE A 308 -8.13 -10.84 19.67
C PHE A 308 -9.43 -11.57 20.03
N VAL A 309 -9.86 -11.46 21.28
CA VAL A 309 -11.10 -12.06 21.80
C VAL A 309 -12.33 -11.50 21.08
N GLY A 310 -12.45 -10.18 20.91
CA GLY A 310 -13.62 -9.58 20.27
C GLY A 310 -13.85 -9.99 18.80
N ASP A 311 -12.80 -10.42 18.07
CA ASP A 311 -12.95 -10.93 16.70
C ASP A 311 -13.39 -12.42 16.68
N ILE A 312 -13.21 -13.16 17.79
CA ILE A 312 -13.57 -14.59 17.93
C ILE A 312 -14.93 -14.75 18.65
N GLU A 313 -15.29 -13.80 19.50
CA GLU A 313 -16.53 -13.81 20.28
C GLU A 313 -17.79 -14.13 19.47
N PRO A 314 -18.00 -13.60 18.24
CA PRO A 314 -19.12 -14.00 17.39
C PRO A 314 -19.18 -15.51 17.13
N ALA A 315 -18.04 -16.14 16.82
CA ALA A 315 -17.94 -17.59 16.57
C ALA A 315 -18.31 -18.42 17.81
N LEU A 316 -17.98 -17.92 19.00
CA LEU A 316 -18.25 -18.60 20.27
C LEU A 316 -19.73 -18.50 20.68
N LEU A 317 -20.40 -17.42 20.29
CA LEU A 317 -21.81 -17.19 20.57
C LEU A 317 -22.72 -18.01 19.61
N ASP A 318 -22.39 -18.08 18.33
CA ASP A 318 -23.13 -18.89 17.35
C ASP A 318 -23.11 -20.39 17.69
N ASN A 319 -21.96 -20.93 18.12
CA ASN A 319 -21.86 -22.33 18.54
C ASN A 319 -22.68 -22.68 19.80
N LYS A 320 -23.02 -21.69 20.63
CA LYS A 320 -23.91 -21.87 21.79
C LYS A 320 -25.40 -21.82 21.42
N GLN A 321 -25.77 -21.15 20.32
CA GLN A 321 -27.15 -21.11 19.83
C GLN A 321 -27.48 -22.28 18.89
N SER A 322 -26.51 -22.78 18.11
CA SER A 322 -26.69 -23.95 17.25
C SER A 322 -26.80 -25.26 18.05
N SER A 323 -26.22 -25.32 19.25
CA SER A 323 -26.34 -26.49 20.15
C SER A 323 -27.68 -26.55 20.92
N SER A 324 -28.51 -25.49 20.88
CA SER A 324 -29.84 -25.48 21.52
C SER A 324 -31.02 -25.66 20.54
N SER A 325 -30.77 -25.79 19.24
CA SER A 325 -31.81 -25.96 18.21
C SER A 325 -31.53 -27.13 17.25
N LEU A 326 -31.30 -28.34 17.78
CA LEU A 326 -31.41 -29.55 16.98
C LEU A 326 -32.89 -29.95 16.84
N GLY A 327 -33.54 -29.44 15.80
CA GLY A 327 -34.94 -29.74 15.53
C GLY A 327 -35.41 -29.33 14.14
N ASP A 328 -34.63 -29.56 13.08
CA ASP A 328 -35.19 -29.71 11.72
C ASP A 328 -34.17 -30.28 10.72
N THR A 329 -34.38 -31.55 10.33
CA THR A 329 -33.43 -32.36 9.56
C THR A 329 -33.48 -32.14 8.05
N LYS A 330 -34.39 -31.30 7.54
CA LYS A 330 -34.52 -31.01 6.09
C LYS A 330 -33.74 -29.77 5.65
N THR A 331 -33.57 -28.77 6.52
CA THR A 331 -32.79 -27.56 6.24
C THR A 331 -31.28 -27.81 6.32
N ALA A 332 -30.87 -28.80 7.12
CA ALA A 332 -29.47 -29.22 7.23
C ALA A 332 -28.93 -29.82 5.92
N LEU A 333 -29.77 -30.52 5.14
CA LEU A 333 -29.35 -31.17 3.89
C LEU A 333 -29.17 -30.19 2.72
N SER A 334 -29.90 -29.06 2.70
CA SER A 334 -29.68 -27.99 1.70
C SER A 334 -28.50 -27.09 2.07
N LEU A 335 -28.24 -26.88 3.37
CA LEU A 335 -27.03 -26.20 3.85
C LEU A 335 -25.77 -27.03 3.60
N GLN A 336 -25.85 -28.36 3.73
CA GLN A 336 -24.70 -29.25 3.59
C GLN A 336 -24.17 -29.36 2.15
N GLN A 337 -24.96 -28.98 1.13
CA GLN A 337 -24.52 -28.95 -0.27
C GLN A 337 -23.75 -27.67 -0.65
N ASP A 338 -24.01 -26.53 0.01
CA ASP A 338 -23.21 -25.30 -0.16
C ASP A 338 -21.99 -25.24 0.78
N LEU A 339 -22.01 -26.04 1.85
CA LEU A 339 -20.91 -26.23 2.82
C LEU A 339 -19.71 -27.03 2.28
N SER A 340 -19.70 -27.48 1.02
CA SER A 340 -18.58 -28.24 0.46
C SER A 340 -17.29 -27.40 0.27
N ASN A 341 -17.32 -26.11 0.60
CA ASN A 341 -16.14 -25.26 0.78
C ASN A 341 -15.91 -25.01 2.28
N ASP A 342 -15.33 -25.98 2.99
CA ASP A 342 -15.03 -25.91 4.44
C ASP A 342 -14.40 -24.57 4.90
N GLY A 343 -13.65 -23.90 4.02
CA GLY A 343 -13.01 -22.61 4.33
C GLY A 343 -13.95 -21.39 4.41
N ILE A 344 -15.10 -21.40 3.73
CA ILE A 344 -16.05 -20.27 3.73
C ILE A 344 -16.89 -20.29 5.01
N GLY A 345 -17.33 -21.47 5.45
CA GLY A 345 -18.06 -21.64 6.72
C GLY A 345 -17.28 -21.12 7.93
N VAL A 346 -15.97 -21.34 7.97
CA VAL A 346 -15.07 -20.81 9.02
C VAL A 346 -14.94 -19.28 8.93
N ALA A 347 -14.89 -18.71 7.72
CA ALA A 347 -14.78 -17.26 7.54
C ALA A 347 -16.01 -16.53 8.08
N ASN A 348 -17.21 -17.07 7.82
CA ASN A 348 -18.49 -16.48 8.20
C ASN A 348 -18.69 -16.41 9.72
N GLN A 349 -18.05 -17.32 10.47
CA GLN A 349 -18.08 -17.35 11.94
C GLN A 349 -17.14 -16.30 12.57
N LEU A 350 -16.19 -15.74 11.82
CA LEU A 350 -15.18 -14.82 12.35
C LEU A 350 -15.62 -13.35 12.22
N GLY A 351 -15.23 -12.54 13.21
CA GLY A 351 -15.39 -11.09 13.20
C GLY A 351 -14.19 -10.33 12.62
N GLY A 352 -14.41 -9.06 12.31
CA GLY A 352 -13.34 -8.07 12.13
C GLY A 352 -12.33 -8.40 11.04
N THR A 353 -11.03 -8.24 11.34
CA THR A 353 -9.99 -8.44 10.31
C THR A 353 -9.63 -9.92 10.10
N MET A 354 -10.01 -10.82 11.02
CA MET A 354 -9.71 -12.25 10.86
C MET A 354 -10.49 -12.86 9.70
N ARG A 355 -11.79 -12.54 9.59
CA ARG A 355 -12.62 -12.91 8.43
C ARG A 355 -12.01 -12.45 7.10
N MET A 356 -11.58 -11.18 7.04
CA MET A 356 -10.90 -10.63 5.86
C MET A 356 -9.63 -11.39 5.47
N ARG A 357 -8.89 -11.92 6.47
CA ARG A 357 -7.67 -12.71 6.22
C ARG A 357 -7.99 -14.07 5.62
N VAL A 358 -9.00 -14.77 6.14
CA VAL A 358 -9.43 -16.07 5.59
C VAL A 358 -9.81 -15.91 4.12
N PHE A 359 -10.57 -14.87 3.80
CA PHE A 359 -10.94 -14.58 2.42
C PHE A 359 -9.77 -14.20 1.51
N GLN A 360 -8.81 -13.43 2.02
CA GLN A 360 -7.55 -13.20 1.30
C GLN A 360 -6.83 -14.52 1.01
N TYR A 361 -6.80 -15.45 1.98
CA TYR A 361 -6.13 -16.74 1.81
C TYR A 361 -6.85 -17.63 0.79
N LEU A 362 -8.17 -17.75 0.87
CA LEU A 362 -8.98 -18.49 -0.11
C LEU A 362 -8.83 -17.92 -1.52
N THR A 363 -8.85 -16.58 -1.65
CA THR A 363 -8.61 -15.88 -2.91
C THR A 363 -7.20 -16.18 -3.43
N GLY A 364 -6.20 -16.15 -2.56
CA GLY A 364 -4.82 -16.51 -2.89
C GLY A 364 -4.70 -17.94 -3.40
N LEU A 365 -5.35 -18.91 -2.74
CA LEU A 365 -5.38 -20.30 -3.19
C LEU A 365 -6.01 -20.46 -4.57
N LYS A 366 -7.10 -19.71 -4.85
CA LYS A 366 -7.72 -19.73 -6.18
C LYS A 366 -6.81 -19.14 -7.26
N ILE A 367 -6.05 -18.09 -6.94
CA ILE A 367 -5.05 -17.52 -7.86
C ILE A 367 -3.90 -18.51 -8.08
N ILE A 368 -3.42 -19.19 -7.03
CA ILE A 368 -2.36 -20.21 -7.16
C ILE A 368 -2.81 -21.36 -8.04
N HIS A 369 -4.08 -21.78 -7.93
CA HIS A 369 -4.66 -22.79 -8.81
C HIS A 369 -4.62 -22.37 -10.28
N ASP A 370 -4.95 -21.11 -10.58
CA ASP A 370 -4.99 -20.61 -11.97
C ASP A 370 -3.59 -20.22 -12.50
N TYR A 371 -2.62 -19.89 -11.62
CA TYR A 371 -1.24 -19.50 -11.96
C TYR A 371 -0.16 -20.25 -11.16
N PRO A 372 -0.05 -21.59 -11.25
CA PRO A 372 0.79 -22.37 -10.33
C PRO A 372 2.30 -22.25 -10.57
N ILE A 373 2.74 -21.98 -11.81
CA ILE A 373 4.16 -22.09 -12.18
C ILE A 373 4.96 -20.82 -11.86
N LEU A 374 4.59 -19.67 -12.43
CA LEU A 374 5.33 -18.41 -12.21
C LEU A 374 4.52 -17.40 -11.39
N GLY A 375 3.30 -17.76 -10.99
CA GLY A 375 2.39 -16.83 -10.34
C GLY A 375 1.96 -15.71 -11.29
N ILE A 376 1.44 -14.64 -10.70
CA ILE A 376 0.93 -13.47 -11.42
C ILE A 376 1.98 -12.36 -11.57
N GLY A 377 3.18 -12.58 -11.04
CA GLY A 377 4.26 -11.61 -10.91
C GLY A 377 4.22 -10.82 -9.60
N PRO A 378 5.36 -10.22 -9.19
CA PRO A 378 5.42 -9.30 -8.06
C PRO A 378 4.49 -8.09 -8.24
N ASP A 379 3.85 -7.63 -7.16
CA ASP A 379 3.08 -6.38 -7.06
C ASP A 379 1.87 -6.20 -8.02
N THR A 380 1.43 -7.26 -8.70
CA THR A 380 0.30 -7.23 -9.66
C THR A 380 -1.04 -7.64 -9.05
N LEU A 381 -1.05 -8.15 -7.81
CA LEU A 381 -2.25 -8.68 -7.15
C LEU A 381 -3.44 -7.73 -7.19
N GLY A 382 -3.21 -6.43 -6.94
CA GLY A 382 -4.26 -5.42 -6.93
C GLY A 382 -5.06 -5.28 -8.24
N MET A 383 -4.54 -5.80 -9.36
CA MET A 383 -5.23 -5.80 -10.66
C MET A 383 -6.29 -6.89 -10.77
N ILE A 384 -6.04 -8.07 -10.21
CA ILE A 384 -6.92 -9.25 -10.40
C ILE A 384 -7.66 -9.65 -9.12
N TYR A 385 -7.17 -9.24 -7.95
CA TYR A 385 -7.76 -9.57 -6.66
C TYR A 385 -9.28 -9.38 -6.60
N PRO A 386 -9.89 -8.25 -7.02
CA PRO A 386 -11.34 -8.09 -6.94
C PRO A 386 -12.12 -9.11 -7.79
N GLN A 387 -11.58 -9.56 -8.92
CA GLN A 387 -12.20 -10.58 -9.78
C GLN A 387 -12.11 -11.98 -9.18
N TYR A 388 -11.00 -12.28 -8.52
CA TYR A 388 -10.83 -13.56 -7.83
C TYR A 388 -11.63 -13.59 -6.52
N LEU A 389 -11.70 -12.45 -5.84
CA LEU A 389 -12.56 -12.26 -4.69
C LEU A 389 -14.01 -12.57 -5.08
N SER A 390 -14.52 -11.99 -6.17
CA SER A 390 -15.91 -12.28 -6.59
C SER A 390 -16.16 -13.73 -7.00
N LYS A 391 -15.14 -14.51 -7.36
CA LYS A 391 -15.28 -15.95 -7.60
C LYS A 391 -15.39 -16.76 -6.30
N VAL A 392 -14.72 -16.31 -5.25
CA VAL A 392 -14.74 -16.94 -3.92
C VAL A 392 -16.02 -16.57 -3.15
N PHE A 393 -16.56 -15.38 -3.41
CA PHE A 393 -17.72 -14.84 -2.70
C PHE A 393 -18.99 -14.90 -3.56
N LYS A 394 -19.96 -15.73 -3.17
CA LYS A 394 -21.28 -15.80 -3.80
C LYS A 394 -22.43 -15.33 -2.90
N GLU A 395 -22.19 -15.11 -1.60
CA GLU A 395 -23.26 -14.79 -0.64
C GLU A 395 -23.55 -13.29 -0.52
N LYS A 396 -24.85 -12.97 -0.50
CA LYS A 396 -25.41 -11.61 -0.59
C LYS A 396 -25.09 -10.69 0.59
N ASP A 397 -24.98 -11.24 1.81
CA ASP A 397 -24.84 -10.41 3.03
C ASP A 397 -23.41 -9.94 3.31
N GLU A 398 -22.39 -10.58 2.72
CA GLU A 398 -20.99 -10.21 2.91
C GLU A 398 -20.50 -9.10 1.96
N HIS A 399 -21.27 -8.81 0.90
CA HIS A 399 -20.99 -7.78 -0.11
C HIS A 399 -20.77 -6.39 0.51
N ARG A 400 -21.44 -6.09 1.63
CA ARG A 400 -21.39 -4.80 2.35
C ARG A 400 -20.00 -4.48 2.92
N TYR A 401 -19.19 -5.48 3.27
CA TYR A 401 -17.92 -5.24 3.95
C TYR A 401 -16.79 -4.75 3.02
N PHE A 402 -16.96 -4.93 1.69
CA PHE A 402 -15.96 -4.69 0.66
C PHE A 402 -16.27 -3.50 -0.27
N GLY A 403 -17.52 -3.00 -0.31
CA GLY A 403 -18.01 -2.02 -1.30
C GLY A 403 -17.21 -0.72 -1.44
N ASN A 404 -16.42 -0.33 -0.43
CA ASN A 404 -15.61 0.88 -0.45
C ASN A 404 -14.17 0.73 0.08
N LYS A 405 -13.71 -0.48 0.39
CA LYS A 405 -12.36 -0.68 0.95
C LYS A 405 -11.30 -0.82 -0.13
N LYS A 406 -10.12 -0.23 0.12
CA LYS A 406 -8.92 -0.42 -0.72
C LYS A 406 -8.71 -1.92 -0.95
N THR A 407 -8.53 -2.30 -2.21
CA THR A 407 -8.17 -3.65 -2.63
C THR A 407 -7.00 -4.19 -1.81
N ALA A 408 -7.01 -5.47 -1.49
CA ALA A 408 -5.81 -6.10 -0.98
C ALA A 408 -4.70 -6.04 -2.04
N GLU A 409 -3.58 -5.42 -1.69
CA GLU A 409 -2.39 -5.35 -2.54
C GLU A 409 -1.40 -6.50 -2.26
N ARG A 410 -1.59 -7.20 -1.14
CA ARG A 410 -0.85 -8.39 -0.71
C ARG A 410 -1.77 -9.42 -0.10
N ILE A 411 -1.43 -10.69 -0.29
CA ILE A 411 -1.97 -11.76 0.55
C ILE A 411 -1.24 -11.66 1.87
N HIS A 412 -1.94 -11.44 2.97
CA HIS A 412 -1.31 -11.15 4.26
C HIS A 412 -0.84 -12.44 4.96
N ASN A 413 -0.05 -13.20 4.23
CA ASN A 413 0.65 -14.42 4.59
C ASN A 413 1.79 -14.57 3.58
N ASP A 414 3.04 -14.44 4.04
CA ASP A 414 4.21 -14.43 3.14
C ASP A 414 4.33 -15.71 2.28
N PHE A 415 3.97 -16.90 2.78
CA PHE A 415 4.03 -18.12 1.96
C PHE A 415 3.03 -18.07 0.80
N LEU A 416 1.79 -17.68 1.08
CA LEU A 416 0.77 -17.53 0.05
C LEU A 416 1.12 -16.38 -0.90
N ASP A 417 1.61 -15.24 -0.39
CA ASP A 417 1.97 -14.09 -1.22
C ASP A 417 3.14 -14.40 -2.17
N VAL A 418 4.17 -15.09 -1.67
CA VAL A 418 5.28 -15.58 -2.51
C VAL A 418 4.76 -16.55 -3.57
N THR A 419 3.87 -17.48 -3.21
CA THR A 419 3.32 -18.45 -4.18
C THR A 419 2.42 -17.77 -5.21
N VAL A 420 1.57 -16.84 -4.80
CA VAL A 420 0.73 -16.05 -5.72
C VAL A 420 1.58 -15.24 -6.68
N SER A 421 2.62 -14.58 -6.18
CA SER A 421 3.45 -13.67 -6.99
C SER A 421 4.52 -14.37 -7.83
N ARG A 422 5.02 -15.54 -7.42
CA ARG A 422 6.20 -16.20 -8.02
C ARG A 422 6.00 -17.69 -8.28
N GLY A 423 4.79 -18.21 -8.06
CA GLY A 423 4.44 -19.61 -8.25
C GLY A 423 5.06 -20.57 -7.23
N LEU A 424 4.80 -21.86 -7.44
CA LEU A 424 5.35 -22.96 -6.64
C LEU A 424 6.89 -23.03 -6.62
N PRO A 425 7.63 -22.74 -7.72
CA PRO A 425 9.09 -22.60 -7.66
C PRO A 425 9.53 -21.50 -6.70
N GLY A 426 8.81 -20.37 -6.68
CA GLY A 426 9.08 -19.28 -5.73
C GLY A 426 8.93 -19.73 -4.28
N LEU A 427 7.85 -20.46 -3.99
CA LEU A 427 7.63 -21.08 -2.68
C LEU A 427 8.73 -22.08 -2.32
N GLY A 428 9.10 -22.96 -3.25
CA GLY A 428 10.14 -23.97 -3.05
C GLY A 428 11.49 -23.35 -2.68
N VAL A 429 11.88 -22.27 -3.38
CA VAL A 429 13.12 -21.55 -3.08
C VAL A 429 13.03 -20.77 -1.76
N TYR A 430 11.87 -20.21 -1.44
CA TYR A 430 11.65 -19.53 -0.16
C TYR A 430 11.77 -20.49 1.03
N VAL A 431 11.16 -21.68 0.94
CA VAL A 431 11.32 -22.75 1.94
C VAL A 431 12.76 -23.23 2.03
N TRP A 432 13.45 -23.37 0.88
CA TRP A 432 14.87 -23.72 0.85
C TRP A 432 15.73 -22.66 1.57
N PHE A 433 15.45 -21.37 1.36
CA PHE A 433 16.11 -20.28 2.08
C PHE A 433 15.92 -20.39 3.59
N LEU A 434 14.70 -20.62 4.08
CA LEU A 434 14.41 -20.79 5.51
C LEU A 434 15.17 -21.98 6.11
N PHE A 435 15.16 -23.13 5.41
CA PHE A 435 15.89 -24.32 5.85
C PHE A 435 17.41 -24.08 5.88
N ALA A 436 17.95 -23.42 4.84
CA ALA A 436 19.36 -23.06 4.78
C ALA A 436 19.75 -22.10 5.91
N TYR A 437 18.90 -21.14 6.24
CA TYR A 437 19.08 -20.21 7.36
C TYR A 437 19.09 -20.94 8.70
N ALA A 438 18.09 -21.78 8.96
CA ALA A 438 18.02 -22.60 10.18
C ALA A 438 19.24 -23.52 10.33
N ARG A 439 19.67 -24.18 9.24
CA ARG A 439 20.87 -25.03 9.22
C ARG A 439 22.15 -24.24 9.50
N MET A 440 22.26 -23.02 8.97
CA MET A 440 23.39 -22.13 9.24
C MET A 440 23.44 -21.74 10.72
N VAL A 441 22.29 -21.31 11.29
CA VAL A 441 22.16 -20.94 12.70
C VAL A 441 22.53 -22.12 13.61
N TRP A 442 22.00 -23.31 13.32
CA TRP A 442 22.30 -24.53 14.07
C TRP A 442 23.79 -24.88 14.07
N LYS A 443 24.41 -24.92 12.88
CA LYS A 443 25.85 -25.19 12.76
C LYS A 443 26.70 -24.10 13.42
N GLY A 444 26.30 -22.84 13.29
CA GLY A 444 26.96 -21.70 13.91
C GLY A 444 26.94 -21.78 15.44
N CYS A 445 25.79 -22.13 16.03
CA CYS A 445 25.64 -22.29 17.48
C CYS A 445 26.42 -23.49 18.04
N ARG A 446 26.64 -24.56 17.24
CA ARG A 446 27.44 -25.72 17.65
C ARG A 446 28.94 -25.49 17.59
N LYS A 447 29.41 -24.66 16.65
CA LYS A 447 30.84 -24.42 16.39
C LYS A 447 31.38 -23.12 17.00
N GLY A 448 30.51 -22.17 17.31
CA GLY A 448 30.91 -20.84 17.79
C GLY A 448 31.15 -20.79 19.28
N ASN A 449 31.98 -19.84 19.72
CA ASN A 449 32.16 -19.53 21.13
C ASN A 449 30.87 -18.91 21.72
N ASN A 450 30.76 -18.82 23.05
CA ASN A 450 29.56 -18.28 23.73
C ASN A 450 29.12 -16.90 23.19
N SER A 451 30.08 -16.00 22.93
CA SER A 451 29.84 -14.68 22.34
C SER A 451 29.18 -14.75 20.95
N ASP A 452 29.64 -15.67 20.10
CA ASP A 452 29.16 -15.82 18.72
C ASP A 452 27.79 -16.47 18.71
N LYS A 453 27.61 -17.48 19.56
CA LYS A 453 26.32 -18.14 19.77
C LYS A 453 25.24 -17.13 20.17
N LEU A 454 25.53 -16.22 21.10
CA LEU A 454 24.57 -15.20 21.54
C LEU A 454 24.21 -14.22 20.41
N LEU A 455 25.19 -13.77 19.62
CA LEU A 455 24.95 -12.88 18.49
C LEU A 455 24.09 -13.55 17.42
N ILE A 456 24.42 -14.80 17.05
CA ILE A 456 23.66 -15.57 16.06
C ILE A 456 22.22 -15.79 16.54
N ILE A 457 22.02 -16.19 17.80
CA ILE A 457 20.69 -16.39 18.37
C ILE A 457 19.89 -15.08 18.36
N GLY A 458 20.50 -13.97 18.77
CA GLY A 458 19.80 -12.69 18.82
C GLY A 458 19.39 -12.15 17.44
N PHE A 459 20.26 -12.25 16.43
CA PHE A 459 19.88 -11.89 15.05
C PHE A 459 18.82 -12.85 14.49
N CYS A 460 18.99 -14.16 14.71
CA CYS A 460 17.99 -15.15 14.32
C CYS A 460 16.63 -14.89 14.98
N THR A 461 16.64 -14.45 16.23
CA THR A 461 15.42 -14.10 16.97
C THR A 461 14.73 -12.90 16.34
N GLY A 462 15.47 -11.86 15.97
CA GLY A 462 14.93 -10.71 15.24
C GLY A 462 14.33 -11.10 13.88
N CYS A 463 15.01 -11.97 13.12
CA CYS A 463 14.48 -12.54 11.88
C CYS A 463 13.22 -13.38 12.13
N LEU A 464 13.19 -14.19 13.20
CA LEU A 464 12.03 -15.01 13.57
C LEU A 464 10.81 -14.14 13.90
N ALA A 465 11.01 -13.03 14.62
CA ALA A 465 9.94 -12.06 14.90
C ALA A 465 9.31 -11.53 13.59
N TYR A 466 10.15 -11.16 12.61
CA TYR A 466 9.71 -10.76 11.28
C TYR A 466 8.90 -11.86 10.57
N PHE A 467 9.39 -13.11 10.57
CA PHE A 467 8.70 -14.20 9.88
C PHE A 467 7.34 -14.53 10.48
N VAL A 468 7.24 -14.59 11.82
CA VAL A 468 6.00 -14.91 12.52
C VAL A 468 4.94 -13.85 12.24
N GLN A 469 5.28 -12.57 12.38
CA GLN A 469 4.28 -11.50 12.20
C GLN A 469 3.85 -11.36 10.73
N ASN A 470 4.75 -11.62 9.77
CA ASN A 470 4.42 -11.63 8.34
C ASN A 470 3.50 -12.78 7.90
N GLN A 471 3.23 -13.78 8.74
CA GLN A 471 2.20 -14.78 8.43
C GLN A 471 0.77 -14.19 8.47
N PHE A 472 0.62 -13.02 9.07
CA PHE A 472 -0.65 -12.30 9.23
C PHE A 472 -0.59 -10.84 8.74
N SER A 473 0.56 -10.46 8.16
CA SER A 473 0.92 -9.13 7.66
C SER A 473 1.64 -9.31 6.31
N PHE A 474 2.42 -8.33 5.87
CA PHE A 474 3.25 -8.44 4.66
C PHE A 474 4.52 -7.60 4.79
N GLY A 475 5.52 -7.93 3.97
CA GLY A 475 6.77 -7.17 3.86
C GLY A 475 6.56 -5.75 3.32
N HIS A 476 7.08 -4.76 4.06
CA HIS A 476 7.12 -3.35 3.67
C HIS A 476 8.55 -2.82 3.73
N ILE A 477 8.89 -1.75 2.99
CA ILE A 477 10.27 -1.26 2.87
C ILE A 477 10.95 -1.02 4.23
N SER A 478 10.22 -0.48 5.20
CA SER A 478 10.73 -0.15 6.52
C SER A 478 11.09 -1.39 7.38
N ILE A 479 10.61 -2.58 7.01
CA ILE A 479 10.85 -3.83 7.74
C ILE A 479 11.64 -4.86 6.93
N VAL A 480 11.50 -4.86 5.60
CA VAL A 480 12.27 -5.73 4.70
C VAL A 480 13.74 -5.30 4.69
N THR A 481 14.02 -4.00 4.70
CA THR A 481 15.39 -3.47 4.74
C THR A 481 16.17 -3.95 5.98
N PRO A 482 15.69 -3.74 7.23
CA PRO A 482 16.38 -4.27 8.41
C PRO A 482 16.38 -5.80 8.47
N PHE A 483 15.39 -6.49 7.89
CA PHE A 483 15.40 -7.96 7.81
C PHE A 483 16.64 -8.47 7.05
N TRP A 484 16.93 -7.92 5.87
CA TRP A 484 18.13 -8.29 5.12
C TRP A 484 19.42 -7.92 5.83
N PHE A 485 19.44 -6.85 6.61
CA PHE A 485 20.58 -6.52 7.48
C PHE A 485 20.78 -7.58 8.56
N LEU A 486 19.73 -8.02 9.24
CA LEU A 486 19.81 -9.06 10.26
C LEU A 486 20.26 -10.42 9.67
N VAL A 487 19.78 -10.78 8.48
CA VAL A 487 20.24 -11.98 7.77
C VAL A 487 21.72 -11.88 7.44
N ALA A 488 22.19 -10.75 6.90
CA ALA A 488 23.61 -10.53 6.60
C ALA A 488 24.49 -10.52 7.87
N MET A 489 24.04 -9.88 8.94
CA MET A 489 24.71 -9.87 10.24
C MET A 489 24.78 -11.27 10.86
N SER A 490 23.77 -12.11 10.66
CA SER A 490 23.79 -13.53 11.07
C SER A 490 24.89 -14.31 10.34
N VAL A 491 25.06 -14.07 9.04
CA VAL A 491 26.16 -14.66 8.25
C VAL A 491 27.52 -14.20 8.76
N ILE A 492 27.68 -12.90 9.05
CA ILE A 492 28.94 -12.32 9.56
C ILE A 492 29.30 -12.86 10.95
N ALA A 493 28.30 -13.05 11.82
CA ALA A 493 28.50 -13.60 13.16
C ALA A 493 28.79 -15.12 13.15
N SER A 494 28.41 -15.83 12.07
CA SER A 494 28.55 -17.28 11.99
C SER A 494 29.98 -17.74 11.71
N PRO A 495 30.52 -18.71 12.48
CA PRO A 495 31.83 -19.32 12.21
C PRO A 495 31.84 -20.24 10.98
N VAL A 496 30.67 -20.52 10.39
CA VAL A 496 30.52 -21.35 9.18
C VAL A 496 30.83 -20.54 7.91
N ARG A 497 31.07 -19.23 8.05
CA ARG A 497 31.41 -18.31 6.96
C ARG A 497 32.74 -18.69 6.32
N TYR A 498 32.79 -18.71 5.00
CA TYR A 498 34.06 -18.83 4.27
C TYR A 498 34.78 -17.47 4.25
N SER A 499 36.08 -17.46 4.55
CA SER A 499 36.89 -16.24 4.45
C SER A 499 36.89 -15.74 3.01
N LEU A 500 36.41 -14.51 2.80
CA LEU A 500 36.49 -13.80 1.50
C LEU A 500 37.88 -13.18 1.27
N SER A 501 38.79 -13.29 2.25
CA SER A 501 40.19 -12.88 2.13
C SER A 501 41.11 -14.09 2.27
N ASN A 502 41.91 -14.37 1.23
CA ASN A 502 43.07 -15.25 1.35
C ASN A 502 44.03 -14.65 2.37
N GLY A 503 44.10 -15.19 3.60
CA GLY A 503 45.25 -15.22 4.52
C GLY A 503 46.17 -14.01 4.79
N ARG A 504 46.01 -12.87 4.12
CA ARG A 504 46.78 -11.64 4.25
C ARG A 504 45.79 -10.49 4.04
N GLY A 505 45.74 -9.56 4.98
CA GLY A 505 44.77 -8.45 5.05
C GLY A 505 44.89 -7.41 3.94
N PHE A 506 45.02 -7.80 2.67
CA PHE A 506 45.28 -6.88 1.56
C PHE A 506 44.03 -6.25 0.95
N LEU A 507 42.84 -6.85 1.12
CA LEU A 507 41.56 -6.31 0.64
C LEU A 507 40.87 -5.35 1.64
N ARG A 508 41.49 -5.11 2.81
CA ARG A 508 40.94 -4.33 3.94
C ARG A 508 41.89 -3.26 4.46
N TYR A 509 42.55 -2.52 3.57
CA TYR A 509 43.18 -1.27 3.99
C TYR A 509 42.10 -0.18 4.19
N LEU A 510 41.65 -0.04 5.43
CA LEU A 510 41.41 1.28 6.01
C LEU A 510 42.59 1.52 6.96
N PRO A 511 43.23 2.69 6.93
CA PRO A 511 44.41 2.93 7.75
C PRO A 511 44.01 2.79 9.22
N SER A 512 44.63 1.84 9.91
CA SER A 512 44.88 1.98 11.34
C SER A 512 45.69 3.25 11.54
N ASN A 513 45.44 3.98 12.62
CA ASN A 513 46.05 5.27 12.97
C ASN A 513 47.58 5.25 13.21
N ASP A 514 48.33 4.36 12.56
CA ASP A 514 49.80 4.34 12.61
C ASP A 514 50.38 4.73 11.25
N ILE A 515 50.87 5.97 11.18
CA ILE A 515 51.57 6.57 10.03
C ILE A 515 53.07 6.22 10.08
N ARG A 516 53.47 5.12 10.71
CA ARG A 516 54.90 4.77 10.86
C ARG A 516 55.12 3.28 10.67
N ASP A 517 55.17 2.84 9.42
CA ASP A 517 56.09 1.77 9.00
C ASP A 517 56.16 1.67 7.46
N PRO A 518 57.30 2.02 6.84
CA PRO A 518 57.50 1.84 5.42
C PRO A 518 58.04 0.43 5.16
N ILE A 519 57.20 -0.47 4.63
CA ILE A 519 57.70 -1.71 4.02
C ILE A 519 58.12 -1.37 2.59
N ALA A 520 59.43 -1.41 2.37
CA ALA A 520 60.10 -1.14 1.10
C ALA A 520 59.63 -2.10 -0.02
N HIS A 521 59.30 -1.54 -1.18
CA HIS A 521 59.21 -2.28 -2.44
C HIS A 521 60.17 -1.64 -3.46
N ASP A 522 61.02 -2.51 -4.00
CA ASP A 522 62.06 -2.26 -5.00
C ASP A 522 61.44 -1.86 -6.36
N PRO A 523 61.80 -0.71 -6.98
CA PRO A 523 61.08 -0.15 -8.12
C PRO A 523 61.76 -0.38 -9.48
N ASP A 524 62.48 -1.48 -9.70
CA ASP A 524 63.10 -1.76 -11.00
C ASP A 524 62.63 -3.08 -11.61
N ARG A 525 61.52 -3.02 -12.37
CA ARG A 525 61.23 -3.82 -13.59
C ARG A 525 59.76 -3.66 -14.01
N ILE A 526 59.47 -2.61 -14.78
CA ILE A 526 58.25 -2.54 -15.60
C ILE A 526 58.65 -2.85 -17.03
N LYS A 527 58.44 -4.10 -17.48
CA LYS A 527 58.37 -4.40 -18.91
C LYS A 527 56.96 -4.07 -19.39
N LEU A 528 56.87 -3.16 -20.36
CA LEU A 528 55.64 -2.87 -21.10
C LEU A 528 55.26 -4.13 -21.89
N ASP A 529 54.13 -4.75 -21.52
CA ASP A 529 53.58 -5.90 -22.23
C ASP A 529 52.50 -5.40 -23.20
N ASP A 530 52.85 -5.36 -24.49
CA ASP A 530 52.08 -4.87 -25.65
C ASP A 530 50.94 -5.81 -26.05
N ASN A 531 50.02 -6.09 -25.12
CA ASN A 531 48.74 -6.73 -25.45
C ASN A 531 47.58 -5.82 -25.03
N LEU A 532 47.35 -4.80 -25.86
CA LEU A 532 46.34 -3.75 -25.67
C LEU A 532 44.89 -4.20 -25.95
N PHE A 533 44.68 -5.35 -26.59
CA PHE A 533 43.34 -5.82 -26.98
C PHE A 533 43.14 -7.32 -26.67
N SER A 534 42.35 -7.64 -25.63
CA SER A 534 41.53 -8.87 -25.59
C SER A 534 40.74 -9.06 -24.28
N GLY A 535 41.08 -8.41 -23.16
CA GLY A 535 40.32 -8.58 -21.91
C GLY A 535 40.26 -7.39 -20.94
N LYS A 536 41.17 -6.41 -21.05
CA LYS A 536 41.19 -5.21 -20.20
C LYS A 536 40.10 -4.22 -20.62
N PHE A 537 39.99 -3.97 -21.92
CA PHE A 537 39.01 -3.06 -22.52
C PHE A 537 37.56 -3.50 -22.25
N VAL A 538 37.25 -4.79 -22.45
CA VAL A 538 35.92 -5.36 -22.19
C VAL A 538 35.48 -5.18 -20.73
N LYS A 539 36.41 -5.36 -19.77
CA LYS A 539 36.11 -5.21 -18.34
C LYS A 539 35.90 -3.75 -17.93
N GLN A 540 36.70 -2.83 -18.46
CA GLN A 540 36.53 -1.39 -18.22
C GLN A 540 35.22 -0.88 -18.78
N ILE A 541 34.87 -1.30 -20.00
CA ILE A 541 33.58 -1.01 -20.62
C ILE A 541 32.44 -1.57 -19.75
N SER A 542 32.54 -2.83 -19.29
CA SER A 542 31.49 -3.42 -18.45
C SER A 542 31.27 -2.66 -17.13
N CYS A 543 32.33 -2.17 -16.48
CA CYS A 543 32.21 -1.37 -15.27
C CYS A 543 31.64 0.02 -15.57
N GLY A 544 32.07 0.66 -16.66
CA GLY A 544 31.51 1.93 -17.12
C GLY A 544 30.01 1.81 -17.38
N ILE A 545 29.57 0.75 -18.07
CA ILE A 545 28.15 0.46 -18.32
C ILE A 545 27.39 0.30 -16.99
N ILE A 546 27.92 -0.45 -16.02
CA ILE A 546 27.27 -0.63 -14.71
C ILE A 546 27.13 0.71 -13.98
N VAL A 547 28.18 1.54 -13.95
CA VAL A 547 28.12 2.85 -13.30
C VAL A 547 27.13 3.78 -13.99
N CYS A 548 27.13 3.84 -15.33
CA CYS A 548 26.14 4.58 -16.10
C CYS A 548 24.72 4.09 -15.84
N LEU A 549 24.51 2.78 -15.72
CA LEU A 549 23.22 2.19 -15.36
C LEU A 549 22.80 2.60 -13.94
N MET A 550 23.71 2.59 -12.95
CA MET A 550 23.40 3.05 -11.60
C MET A 550 23.01 4.54 -11.59
N ILE A 551 23.72 5.38 -12.33
CA ILE A 551 23.39 6.81 -12.47
C ILE A 551 22.01 6.99 -13.12
N LEU A 552 21.71 6.22 -14.18
CA LEU A 552 20.40 6.24 -14.81
C LEU A 552 19.28 5.86 -13.83
N LEU A 553 19.47 4.81 -13.02
CA LEU A 553 18.48 4.38 -12.01
C LEU A 553 18.29 5.42 -10.90
N VAL A 554 19.34 6.15 -10.51
CA VAL A 554 19.24 7.30 -9.60
C VAL A 554 18.41 8.41 -10.23
N ILE A 555 18.69 8.78 -11.48
CA ILE A 555 17.95 9.81 -12.22
C ILE A 555 16.46 9.43 -12.35
N LEU A 556 16.16 8.18 -12.70
CA LEU A 556 14.78 7.68 -12.79
C LEU A 556 14.06 7.73 -11.42
N SER A 557 14.78 7.45 -10.33
CA SER A 557 14.22 7.55 -8.97
C SER A 557 13.88 9.01 -8.61
N LEU A 558 14.74 9.97 -8.98
CA LEU A 558 14.48 11.40 -8.79
C LEU A 558 13.33 11.91 -9.65
N PHE A 559 13.17 11.41 -10.88
CA PHE A 559 12.01 11.75 -11.72
C PHE A 559 10.69 11.28 -11.12
N ARG A 560 10.65 10.08 -10.53
CA ARG A 560 9.46 9.61 -9.80
C ARG A 560 9.13 10.49 -8.60
N TYR A 561 10.14 10.86 -7.82
CA TYR A 561 9.99 11.78 -6.71
C TYR A 561 9.41 13.13 -7.16
N LYS A 562 9.97 13.71 -8.24
CA LYS A 562 9.52 14.97 -8.81
C LYS A 562 8.11 14.88 -9.40
N ALA A 563 7.76 13.76 -10.02
CA ALA A 563 6.40 13.52 -10.50
C ALA A 563 5.38 13.61 -9.36
N ASP A 564 5.69 12.96 -8.23
CA ASP A 564 4.80 12.93 -7.08
C ASP A 564 4.66 14.28 -6.37
N LEU A 565 5.74 15.06 -6.31
CA LEU A 565 5.71 16.43 -5.83
C LEU A 565 4.75 17.30 -6.65
N ASN A 566 4.79 17.18 -7.98
CA ASN A 566 3.86 17.88 -8.86
C ASN A 566 2.43 17.37 -8.73
N PHE A 567 2.25 16.06 -8.49
CA PHE A 567 0.94 15.46 -8.26
C PHE A 567 0.29 15.99 -6.97
N GLU A 568 1.05 16.05 -5.88
CA GLU A 568 0.59 16.60 -4.60
C GLU A 568 0.34 18.11 -4.69
N ASN A 569 1.19 18.85 -5.39
CA ASN A 569 0.98 20.27 -5.65
C ASN A 569 -0.34 20.50 -6.42
N GLY A 570 -0.60 19.72 -7.47
CA GLY A 570 -1.87 19.77 -8.22
C GLY A 570 -3.07 19.51 -7.32
N ARG A 571 -2.97 18.56 -6.39
CA ARG A 571 -4.04 18.27 -5.41
C ARG A 571 -4.31 19.45 -4.48
N ARG A 572 -3.26 20.11 -3.99
CA ARG A 572 -3.38 21.30 -3.12
C ARG A 572 -3.99 22.49 -3.86
N LEU A 573 -3.62 22.70 -5.12
CA LEU A 573 -4.18 23.74 -5.98
C LEU A 573 -5.69 23.50 -6.24
N LEU A 574 -6.09 22.25 -6.50
CA LEU A 574 -7.52 21.89 -6.60
C LEU A 574 -8.30 22.22 -5.34
N TYR A 575 -7.72 21.97 -4.15
CA TYR A 575 -8.36 22.31 -2.88
C TYR A 575 -8.57 23.82 -2.73
N LYS A 576 -7.61 24.63 -3.23
CA LYS A 576 -7.71 26.09 -3.32
C LYS A 576 -8.64 26.59 -4.45
N ARG A 577 -9.21 25.68 -5.26
CA ARG A 577 -10.04 25.96 -6.45
C ARG A 577 -9.27 26.61 -7.62
N GLU A 578 -7.94 26.53 -7.60
CA GLU A 578 -7.01 26.98 -8.65
C GLU A 578 -6.88 25.88 -9.72
N THR A 579 -7.91 25.73 -10.55
CA THR A 579 -8.07 24.55 -11.43
C THR A 579 -7.08 24.54 -12.60
N THR A 580 -6.76 25.70 -13.17
CA THR A 580 -5.85 25.80 -14.31
C THR A 580 -4.41 25.48 -13.91
N GLU A 581 -3.91 26.05 -12.81
CA GLU A 581 -2.58 25.70 -12.30
C GLU A 581 -2.52 24.23 -11.85
N ALA A 582 -3.61 23.70 -11.29
CA ALA A 582 -3.67 22.30 -10.92
C ALA A 582 -3.48 21.36 -12.12
N ILE A 583 -4.15 21.64 -13.25
CA ILE A 583 -4.01 20.85 -14.49
C ILE A 583 -2.56 20.86 -14.97
N GLN A 584 -1.92 22.04 -15.04
CA GLN A 584 -0.51 22.15 -15.43
C GLN A 584 0.41 21.33 -14.51
N SER A 585 0.13 21.34 -13.20
CA SER A 585 0.89 20.54 -12.22
C SER A 585 0.70 19.04 -12.46
N TYR A 586 -0.52 18.58 -12.75
CA TYR A 586 -0.78 17.17 -13.09
C TYR A 586 -0.16 16.76 -14.42
N GLU A 587 -0.18 17.61 -15.44
CA GLU A 587 0.52 17.38 -16.71
C GLU A 587 2.03 17.23 -16.50
N MET A 588 2.64 18.05 -15.63
CA MET A 588 4.04 17.90 -15.24
C MET A 588 4.31 16.60 -14.48
N ALA A 589 3.37 16.15 -13.64
CA ALA A 589 3.47 14.86 -12.96
C ALA A 589 3.49 13.70 -13.97
N VAL A 590 2.56 13.70 -14.94
CA VAL A 590 2.51 12.71 -16.02
C VAL A 590 3.79 12.78 -16.88
N LYS A 591 4.27 13.99 -17.21
CA LYS A 591 5.51 14.16 -17.99
C LYS A 591 6.74 13.56 -17.30
N HIS A 592 6.85 13.72 -15.98
CA HIS A 592 7.99 13.20 -15.22
C HIS A 592 7.92 11.69 -14.97
N ASN A 593 6.72 11.10 -14.93
CA ASN A 593 6.54 9.66 -14.80
C ASN A 593 5.34 9.18 -15.65
N PRO A 594 5.53 9.04 -16.98
CA PRO A 594 4.41 8.82 -17.92
C PRO A 594 3.78 7.44 -17.78
N LEU A 595 4.49 6.50 -17.17
CA LEU A 595 4.07 5.13 -16.98
C LEU A 595 3.23 4.94 -15.69
N GLU A 596 3.14 5.94 -14.82
CA GLU A 596 2.31 5.85 -13.61
C GLU A 596 0.85 6.21 -13.91
N ARG A 597 -0.03 5.21 -13.80
CA ARG A 597 -1.45 5.35 -14.14
C ARG A 597 -2.20 6.32 -13.25
N ASN A 598 -1.85 6.43 -11.96
CA ASN A 598 -2.63 7.23 -11.01
C ASN A 598 -2.62 8.72 -11.36
N TYR A 599 -1.48 9.24 -11.83
CA TYR A 599 -1.33 10.63 -12.24
C TYR A 599 -2.24 10.96 -13.43
N ARG A 600 -2.21 10.09 -14.44
CA ARG A 600 -3.00 10.25 -15.65
C ARG A 600 -4.50 10.05 -15.38
N ASN A 601 -4.87 9.07 -14.57
CA ASN A 601 -6.26 8.84 -14.16
C ASN A 601 -6.86 10.04 -13.42
N MET A 602 -6.08 10.70 -12.55
CA MET A 602 -6.54 11.93 -11.89
C MET A 602 -6.74 13.06 -12.90
N LEU A 603 -5.77 13.26 -13.80
CA LEU A 603 -5.85 14.28 -14.84
C LEU A 603 -7.09 14.09 -15.74
N ASN A 604 -7.31 12.86 -16.23
CA ASN A 604 -8.47 12.52 -17.07
C ASN A 604 -9.79 12.77 -16.33
N ARG A 605 -9.84 12.46 -15.03
CA ARG A 605 -11.03 12.71 -14.19
C ARG A 605 -11.31 14.21 -14.05
N ILE A 606 -10.28 15.06 -13.97
CA ILE A 606 -10.44 16.51 -13.92
C ILE A 606 -11.00 17.02 -15.25
N TYR A 607 -10.42 16.60 -16.38
CA TYR A 607 -10.93 16.96 -17.71
C TYR A 607 -12.41 16.56 -17.87
N LEU A 608 -12.75 15.32 -17.52
CA LEU A 608 -14.12 14.83 -17.58
C LEU A 608 -15.07 15.64 -16.66
N LYS A 609 -14.63 15.95 -15.44
CA LYS A 609 -15.45 16.75 -14.50
C LYS A 609 -15.70 18.16 -15.06
N MET A 610 -14.70 18.77 -15.67
CA MET A 610 -14.85 20.08 -16.32
C MET A 610 -15.79 20.01 -17.53
N ALA A 611 -15.69 18.95 -18.34
CA ALA A 611 -16.60 18.71 -19.45
C ALA A 611 -18.06 18.57 -18.97
N ILE A 612 -18.31 17.81 -17.90
CA ILE A 612 -19.65 17.66 -17.31
C ILE A 612 -20.20 19.01 -16.83
N ILE A 613 -19.38 19.85 -16.20
CA ILE A 613 -19.78 21.19 -15.76
C ILE A 613 -20.12 22.08 -16.96
N GLY A 614 -19.33 22.02 -18.04
CA GLY A 614 -19.61 22.72 -19.30
C GLY A 614 -20.93 22.27 -19.93
N PHE A 615 -21.17 20.97 -19.99
CA PHE A 615 -22.39 20.39 -20.57
C PHE A 615 -23.66 20.75 -19.78
N ASN A 616 -23.68 20.53 -18.46
CA ASN A 616 -24.88 20.72 -17.64
C ASN A 616 -25.36 22.19 -17.60
N LYS A 617 -24.44 23.16 -17.67
CA LYS A 617 -24.82 24.58 -17.78
C LYS A 617 -25.41 24.93 -19.14
N GLY A 618 -25.06 24.20 -20.19
CA GLY A 618 -25.65 24.35 -21.53
C GLY A 618 -27.12 23.93 -21.62
N GLN A 619 -27.62 23.10 -20.70
CA GLN A 619 -29.03 22.68 -20.62
C GLN A 619 -29.88 23.53 -19.65
N GLY A 620 -29.27 24.47 -18.92
CA GLY A 620 -29.91 25.26 -17.86
C GLY A 620 -29.86 26.77 -18.08
N SER A 621 -30.63 27.28 -19.04
CA SER A 621 -30.95 28.71 -19.16
C SER A 621 -32.47 28.91 -19.15
N ILE A 622 -33.07 28.76 -17.97
CA ILE A 622 -34.36 29.42 -17.64
C ILE A 622 -34.14 30.51 -16.56
N THR A 623 -32.95 30.61 -15.97
CA THR A 623 -32.57 31.73 -15.09
C THR A 623 -31.42 32.50 -15.74
N GLY A 624 -31.76 33.63 -16.35
CA GLY A 624 -30.78 34.59 -16.87
C GLY A 624 -30.01 35.22 -15.71
N ASP A 625 -28.86 34.63 -15.38
CA ASP A 625 -27.66 35.34 -14.90
C ASP A 625 -26.63 34.29 -14.46
N ARG A 626 -25.76 33.88 -15.39
CA ARG A 626 -24.41 33.34 -15.15
C ARG A 626 -23.76 33.06 -16.50
N THR A 627 -22.68 33.78 -16.81
CA THR A 627 -21.89 33.61 -18.02
C THR A 627 -21.40 32.16 -18.19
N ASN A 628 -21.51 31.61 -19.40
CA ASN A 628 -20.96 30.30 -19.76
C ASN A 628 -19.45 30.31 -19.54
N ILE A 629 -18.94 29.38 -18.72
CA ILE A 629 -17.50 29.29 -18.41
C ILE A 629 -16.73 28.56 -19.54
N PHE A 630 -17.38 27.63 -20.24
CA PHE A 630 -16.78 26.87 -21.34
C PHE A 630 -17.67 26.89 -22.60
N THR A 631 -17.04 27.05 -23.77
CA THR A 631 -17.72 26.86 -25.05
C THR A 631 -17.99 25.36 -25.30
N ARG A 632 -18.90 25.05 -26.22
CA ARG A 632 -19.16 23.65 -26.64
C ARG A 632 -17.91 22.99 -27.25
N GLU A 633 -17.11 23.75 -27.99
CA GLU A 633 -15.81 23.30 -28.51
C GLU A 633 -14.84 22.96 -27.38
N GLN A 634 -14.69 23.84 -26.39
CA GLN A 634 -13.86 23.58 -25.21
C GLN A 634 -14.34 22.35 -24.43
N THR A 635 -15.65 22.16 -24.32
CA THR A 635 -16.24 20.97 -23.68
C THR A 635 -15.85 19.70 -24.44
N THR A 636 -15.88 19.73 -25.77
CA THR A 636 -15.51 18.59 -26.62
C THR A 636 -14.01 18.28 -26.52
N MET A 637 -13.14 19.30 -26.55
CA MET A 637 -11.69 19.14 -26.39
C MET A 637 -11.32 18.50 -25.03
N LEU A 638 -12.04 18.84 -23.96
CA LEU A 638 -11.84 18.24 -22.64
C LEU A 638 -12.24 16.76 -22.63
N ILE A 639 -13.31 16.38 -23.34
CA ILE A 639 -13.72 14.98 -23.48
C ILE A 639 -12.67 14.21 -24.28
N GLU A 640 -12.21 14.74 -25.41
CA GLU A 640 -11.18 14.11 -26.23
C GLU A 640 -9.87 13.93 -25.46
N SER A 641 -9.46 14.94 -24.68
CA SER A 641 -8.30 14.85 -23.78
C SER A 641 -8.46 13.74 -22.74
N ALA A 642 -9.64 13.61 -22.14
CA ALA A 642 -9.94 12.56 -21.18
C ALA A 642 -9.94 11.16 -21.81
N ILE A 643 -10.46 11.03 -23.04
CA ILE A 643 -10.47 9.78 -23.81
C ILE A 643 -9.04 9.37 -24.15
N ALA A 644 -8.28 10.23 -24.84
CA ALA A 644 -6.91 9.92 -25.26
C ALA A 644 -6.02 9.53 -24.07
N GLY A 645 -6.12 10.29 -22.97
CA GLY A 645 -5.39 9.98 -21.74
C GLY A 645 -5.83 8.65 -21.11
N ALA A 646 -7.12 8.30 -21.15
CA ALA A 646 -7.61 7.06 -20.55
C ALA A 646 -7.34 5.83 -21.44
N GLU A 647 -7.35 5.98 -22.77
CA GLU A 647 -6.92 4.94 -23.71
C GLU A 647 -5.44 4.61 -23.55
N GLU A 648 -4.58 5.62 -23.33
CA GLU A 648 -3.16 5.36 -23.06
C GLU A 648 -2.96 4.56 -21.75
N VAL A 649 -3.74 4.87 -20.70
CA VAL A 649 -3.74 4.03 -19.48
C VAL A 649 -4.22 2.62 -19.79
N GLN A 650 -5.27 2.44 -20.58
CA GLN A 650 -5.78 1.11 -20.96
C GLN A 650 -4.77 0.31 -21.78
N GLY A 651 -3.98 0.95 -22.64
CA GLY A 651 -2.90 0.30 -23.39
C GLY A 651 -1.80 -0.24 -22.49
N LEU A 652 -1.40 0.52 -21.46
CA LEU A 652 -0.38 0.13 -20.49
C LEU A 652 -0.91 -0.80 -19.38
N TYR A 653 -2.17 -0.61 -19.00
CA TYR A 653 -2.86 -1.28 -17.90
C TYR A 653 -4.29 -1.68 -18.29
N PRO A 654 -4.46 -2.76 -19.07
CA PRO A 654 -5.79 -3.20 -19.51
C PRO A 654 -6.75 -3.55 -18.35
N GLY A 655 -6.20 -3.86 -17.17
CA GLY A 655 -6.93 -4.14 -15.94
C GLY A 655 -7.22 -2.91 -15.05
N ASP A 656 -6.88 -1.70 -15.49
CA ASP A 656 -7.17 -0.48 -14.74
C ASP A 656 -8.66 -0.10 -14.88
N TYR A 657 -9.41 -0.21 -13.78
CA TYR A 657 -10.84 0.08 -13.82
C TYR A 657 -11.15 1.58 -13.89
N HIS A 658 -10.24 2.44 -13.39
CA HIS A 658 -10.44 3.89 -13.34
C HIS A 658 -10.49 4.49 -14.74
N SER A 659 -9.54 4.12 -15.60
CA SER A 659 -9.55 4.53 -17.01
C SER A 659 -10.69 3.90 -17.79
N ALA A 660 -11.03 2.62 -17.56
CA ALA A 660 -12.21 2.01 -18.17
C ALA A 660 -13.51 2.76 -17.80
N PHE A 661 -13.68 3.12 -16.52
CA PHE A 661 -14.85 3.88 -16.09
C PHE A 661 -14.86 5.30 -16.65
N THR A 662 -13.70 5.97 -16.68
CA THR A 662 -13.54 7.29 -17.31
C THR A 662 -13.93 7.26 -18.78
N LEU A 663 -13.50 6.24 -19.54
CA LEU A 663 -13.89 6.06 -20.94
C LEU A 663 -15.40 5.87 -21.09
N GLY A 664 -16.01 5.01 -20.26
CA GLY A 664 -17.47 4.82 -20.26
C GLY A 664 -18.22 6.15 -20.04
N GLN A 665 -17.76 6.97 -19.09
CA GLN A 665 -18.35 8.29 -18.82
C GLN A 665 -18.09 9.31 -19.95
N ALA A 666 -16.90 9.29 -20.54
CA ALA A 666 -16.54 10.22 -21.62
C ALA A 666 -17.34 9.93 -22.89
N TYR A 667 -17.45 8.67 -23.31
CA TYR A 667 -18.27 8.29 -24.46
C TYR A 667 -19.77 8.50 -24.21
N HIS A 668 -20.26 8.26 -22.99
CA HIS A 668 -21.63 8.62 -22.60
C HIS A 668 -21.87 10.12 -22.78
N LEU A 669 -20.95 10.97 -22.31
CA LEU A 669 -21.08 12.42 -22.47
C LEU A 669 -21.00 12.85 -23.95
N LEU A 670 -20.11 12.23 -24.72
CA LEU A 670 -19.97 12.48 -26.16
C LEU A 670 -21.25 12.12 -26.92
N ASP A 671 -21.83 10.96 -26.63
CA ASP A 671 -23.10 10.50 -27.19
C ASP A 671 -24.23 11.50 -26.92
N LYS A 672 -24.32 12.04 -25.70
CA LYS A 672 -25.28 13.11 -25.36
C LYS A 672 -25.08 14.38 -26.18
N ILE A 673 -23.83 14.81 -26.38
CA ILE A 673 -23.51 16.00 -27.18
C ILE A 673 -23.87 15.76 -28.66
N SER A 674 -23.54 14.57 -29.19
CA SER A 674 -23.86 14.18 -30.56
C SER A 674 -25.37 14.15 -30.81
N LEU A 675 -26.17 13.67 -29.84
CA LEU A 675 -27.64 13.71 -29.92
C LEU A 675 -28.18 15.15 -29.94
N THR A 676 -27.58 16.08 -29.20
CA THR A 676 -27.94 17.52 -29.32
C THR A 676 -27.51 18.18 -30.63
N ARG A 677 -26.67 17.53 -31.44
CA ARG A 677 -26.19 18.03 -32.75
C ARG A 677 -27.17 17.75 -33.89
N GLN A 678 -28.02 16.73 -33.78
CA GLN A 678 -28.87 16.27 -34.88
C GLN A 678 -30.30 15.97 -34.42
N ASN A 679 -31.24 16.82 -34.84
CA ASN A 679 -32.67 16.50 -34.83
C ASN A 679 -33.08 15.49 -35.93
N HIS A 680 -32.15 14.89 -36.68
CA HIS A 680 -32.42 13.86 -37.70
C HIS A 680 -31.42 12.71 -37.57
N SER A 681 -31.94 11.56 -37.12
CA SER A 681 -31.49 10.17 -37.38
C SER A 681 -29.99 9.92 -37.64
N GLY A 682 -29.33 9.33 -36.63
CA GLY A 682 -28.08 8.57 -36.80
C GLY A 682 -26.91 9.06 -35.96
N GLY A 683 -27.04 9.14 -34.64
CA GLY A 683 -25.87 9.26 -33.76
C GLY A 683 -24.98 8.03 -33.93
N ASP A 684 -23.67 8.23 -34.15
CA ASP A 684 -22.68 7.18 -34.38
C ASP A 684 -22.88 6.00 -33.43
N GLU A 685 -23.43 4.91 -33.97
CA GLU A 685 -23.72 3.66 -33.24
C GLU A 685 -22.49 3.17 -32.45
N ASP A 686 -21.30 3.55 -32.90
CA ASP A 686 -20.00 3.28 -32.32
C ASP A 686 -19.80 3.92 -30.94
N THR A 687 -20.16 5.19 -30.75
CA THR A 687 -19.97 5.90 -29.46
C THR A 687 -20.83 5.32 -28.33
N SER A 688 -22.09 4.98 -28.65
CA SER A 688 -22.99 4.27 -27.75
C SER A 688 -22.48 2.86 -27.40
N LYS A 689 -21.94 2.14 -28.40
CA LYS A 689 -21.33 0.82 -28.20
C LYS A 689 -20.11 0.90 -27.29
N ASP A 690 -19.24 1.90 -27.48
CA ASP A 690 -18.05 2.10 -26.65
C ASP A 690 -18.38 2.47 -25.21
N ALA A 691 -19.37 3.35 -24.98
CA ALA A 691 -19.84 3.66 -23.62
C ALA A 691 -20.25 2.38 -22.85
N ILE A 692 -21.10 1.54 -23.46
CA ILE A 692 -21.55 0.27 -22.86
C ILE A 692 -20.37 -0.68 -22.64
N LYS A 693 -19.50 -0.84 -23.64
CA LYS A 693 -18.31 -1.70 -23.58
C LYS A 693 -17.42 -1.33 -22.41
N TYR A 694 -17.12 -0.05 -22.22
CA TYR A 694 -16.22 0.40 -21.17
C TYR A 694 -16.86 0.41 -19.78
N TYR A 695 -18.16 0.71 -19.66
CA TYR A 695 -18.88 0.50 -18.40
C TYR A 695 -18.91 -0.97 -17.99
N LYS A 696 -19.24 -1.88 -18.91
CA LYS A 696 -19.19 -3.33 -18.64
C LYS A 696 -17.78 -3.78 -18.27
N LYS A 697 -16.75 -3.25 -18.94
CA LYS A 697 -15.35 -3.54 -18.58
C LYS A 697 -15.04 -3.10 -17.16
N ALA A 698 -15.37 -1.87 -16.77
CA ALA A 698 -15.16 -1.37 -15.40
C ALA A 698 -15.87 -2.26 -14.35
N MET A 699 -17.10 -2.69 -14.66
CA MET A 699 -17.91 -3.59 -13.83
C MET A 699 -17.28 -4.98 -13.66
N VAL A 700 -16.72 -5.56 -14.73
CA VAL A 700 -15.97 -6.83 -14.66
C VAL A 700 -14.68 -6.67 -13.85
N LEU A 701 -13.98 -5.54 -14.00
CA LEU A 701 -12.74 -5.26 -13.26
C LEU A 701 -12.99 -5.01 -11.76
N ARG A 702 -14.16 -4.46 -11.40
CA ARG A 702 -14.61 -4.24 -10.02
C ARG A 702 -16.09 -4.61 -9.85
N PRO A 703 -16.38 -5.89 -9.58
CA PRO A 703 -17.76 -6.38 -9.50
C PRO A 703 -18.58 -5.76 -8.35
N PHE A 704 -17.92 -5.34 -7.27
CA PHE A 704 -18.54 -4.82 -6.05
C PHE A 704 -18.58 -3.29 -5.98
N LYS A 705 -18.58 -2.61 -7.13
CA LYS A 705 -18.69 -1.15 -7.22
C LYS A 705 -20.03 -0.75 -7.81
N PHE A 706 -20.96 -0.35 -6.94
CA PHE A 706 -22.33 0.00 -7.33
C PHE A 706 -22.36 1.17 -8.32
N GLU A 707 -21.40 2.10 -8.24
CA GLU A 707 -21.34 3.30 -9.08
C GLU A 707 -21.24 2.95 -10.57
N PHE A 708 -20.61 1.81 -10.90
CA PHE A 708 -20.43 1.37 -12.29
C PHE A 708 -21.74 0.86 -12.88
N ARG A 709 -22.46 0.04 -12.10
CA ARG A 709 -23.80 -0.45 -12.44
C ARG A 709 -24.80 0.70 -12.53
N ASN A 710 -24.78 1.60 -11.56
CA ASN A 710 -25.66 2.77 -11.52
C ASN A 710 -25.49 3.65 -12.78
N LYS A 711 -24.25 3.92 -13.21
CA LYS A 711 -23.99 4.70 -14.42
C LYS A 711 -24.31 3.96 -15.72
N LEU A 712 -24.08 2.65 -15.78
CA LEU A 712 -24.49 1.83 -16.91
C LEU A 712 -26.02 1.80 -17.05
N ALA A 713 -26.73 1.64 -15.93
CA ALA A 713 -28.19 1.64 -15.90
C ALA A 713 -28.79 2.99 -16.31
N GLN A 714 -28.21 4.09 -15.83
CA GLN A 714 -28.58 5.43 -16.28
C GLN A 714 -28.47 5.55 -17.81
N PHE A 715 -27.36 5.06 -18.39
CA PHE A 715 -27.18 5.08 -19.84
C PHE A 715 -28.18 4.18 -20.58
N TYR A 716 -28.49 2.99 -20.05
CA TYR A 716 -29.52 2.12 -20.63
C TYR A 716 -30.89 2.77 -20.63
N ALA A 717 -31.30 3.40 -19.52
CA ALA A 717 -32.57 4.10 -19.42
C ALA A 717 -32.67 5.24 -20.44
N GLU A 718 -31.60 6.01 -20.62
CA GLU A 718 -31.54 7.09 -21.62
C GLU A 718 -31.64 6.57 -23.06
N LYS A 719 -31.25 5.32 -23.31
CA LYS A 719 -31.42 4.63 -24.60
C LYS A 719 -32.76 3.87 -24.72
N GLY A 720 -33.67 4.03 -23.76
CA GLY A 720 -34.96 3.33 -23.72
C GLY A 720 -34.88 1.85 -23.34
N ARG A 721 -33.71 1.36 -22.91
CA ARG A 721 -33.49 -0.03 -22.47
C ARG A 721 -33.81 -0.18 -20.99
N ASN A 722 -35.06 0.10 -20.62
CA ASN A 722 -35.50 0.18 -19.22
C ASN A 722 -35.31 -1.15 -18.46
N GLN A 723 -35.57 -2.29 -19.10
CA GLN A 723 -35.41 -3.61 -18.46
C GLN A 723 -33.95 -3.90 -18.07
N ASP A 724 -33.00 -3.58 -18.95
CA ASP A 724 -31.57 -3.71 -18.64
C ASP A 724 -31.16 -2.75 -17.50
N ALA A 725 -31.69 -1.54 -17.49
CA ALA A 725 -31.45 -0.57 -16.42
C ALA A 725 -31.98 -1.07 -15.06
N ILE A 726 -33.18 -1.65 -15.03
CA ILE A 726 -33.78 -2.21 -13.81
C ILE A 726 -32.92 -3.34 -13.24
N ILE A 727 -32.44 -4.25 -14.09
CA ILE A 727 -31.57 -5.36 -13.66
C ILE A 727 -30.29 -4.82 -13.00
N GLU A 728 -29.59 -3.90 -13.67
CA GLU A 728 -28.34 -3.35 -13.14
C GLU A 728 -28.53 -2.52 -11.86
N LEU A 729 -29.66 -1.81 -11.71
CA LEU A 729 -29.97 -1.03 -10.51
C LEU A 729 -30.34 -1.92 -9.32
N LYS A 730 -31.08 -3.01 -9.54
CA LYS A 730 -31.34 -4.00 -8.48
C LYS A 730 -30.04 -4.63 -7.98
N GLU A 731 -29.13 -5.00 -8.88
CA GLU A 731 -27.80 -5.48 -8.52
C GLU A 731 -26.97 -4.41 -7.78
N ALA A 732 -27.08 -3.13 -8.17
CA ALA A 732 -26.41 -2.03 -7.46
C ALA A 732 -26.94 -1.86 -6.02
N ILE A 733 -28.26 -1.98 -5.82
CA ILE A 733 -28.91 -1.95 -4.50
C ILE A 733 -28.45 -3.13 -3.64
N ASP A 734 -28.36 -4.33 -4.23
CA ASP A 734 -27.87 -5.52 -3.54
C ASP A 734 -26.41 -5.37 -3.08
N ILE A 735 -25.57 -4.67 -3.86
CA ILE A 735 -24.16 -4.41 -3.51
C ILE A 735 -24.02 -3.40 -2.36
N SER A 736 -24.75 -2.28 -2.44
CA SER A 736 -24.67 -1.16 -1.48
C SER A 736 -26.06 -0.66 -1.12
N PRO A 737 -26.77 -1.35 -0.20
CA PRO A 737 -28.14 -1.00 0.19
C PRO A 737 -28.25 0.34 0.94
N GLU A 738 -27.14 0.86 1.47
CA GLU A 738 -27.01 2.14 2.15
C GLU A 738 -26.96 3.36 1.21
N GLU A 739 -26.69 3.13 -0.08
CA GLU A 739 -26.51 4.20 -1.05
C GLU A 739 -27.85 4.56 -1.71
N GLN A 740 -28.26 5.83 -1.63
CA GLN A 740 -29.57 6.26 -2.15
C GLN A 740 -29.62 6.36 -3.69
N GLU A 741 -28.47 6.58 -4.36
CA GLU A 741 -28.44 6.84 -5.80
C GLU A 741 -29.09 5.73 -6.65
N PRO A 742 -28.81 4.43 -6.42
CA PRO A 742 -29.46 3.34 -7.16
C PRO A 742 -30.98 3.29 -6.97
N TYR A 743 -31.49 3.52 -5.75
CA TYR A 743 -32.93 3.52 -5.48
C TYR A 743 -33.63 4.68 -6.20
N LEU A 744 -33.04 5.88 -6.16
CA LEU A 744 -33.56 7.06 -6.86
C LEU A 744 -33.61 6.84 -8.37
N ASN A 745 -32.55 6.25 -8.95
CA ASN A 745 -32.51 5.97 -10.37
C ASN A 745 -33.47 4.83 -10.75
N LEU A 746 -33.64 3.81 -9.91
CA LEU A 746 -34.59 2.72 -10.16
C LEU A 746 -36.03 3.23 -10.17
N ALA A 747 -36.39 4.06 -9.20
CA ALA A 747 -37.70 4.71 -9.15
C ALA A 747 -37.95 5.56 -10.40
N LYS A 748 -36.98 6.38 -10.84
CA LYS A 748 -37.08 7.15 -12.09
C LYS A 748 -37.27 6.27 -13.32
N VAL A 749 -36.58 5.12 -13.38
CA VAL A 749 -36.74 4.17 -14.49
C VAL A 749 -38.14 3.58 -14.49
N TYR A 750 -38.69 3.16 -13.34
CA TYR A 750 -40.08 2.69 -13.26
C TYR A 750 -41.09 3.76 -13.66
N MET A 751 -40.90 5.00 -13.23
CA MET A 751 -41.78 6.11 -13.60
C MET A 751 -41.77 6.36 -15.13
N ASN A 752 -40.60 6.27 -15.76
CA ASN A 752 -40.47 6.43 -17.21
C ASN A 752 -40.92 5.19 -18.00
N ASP A 753 -40.94 4.01 -17.37
CA ASP A 753 -41.34 2.73 -17.97
C ASP A 753 -42.83 2.46 -17.70
N ASN A 754 -43.71 2.96 -18.56
CA ASN A 754 -45.17 2.78 -18.43
C ASN A 754 -45.76 3.29 -17.10
N GLU A 755 -45.20 4.37 -16.53
CA GLU A 755 -45.79 5.03 -15.36
C GLU A 755 -45.99 4.10 -14.15
N ARG A 756 -45.03 3.21 -13.90
CA ARG A 756 -45.05 2.22 -12.80
C ARG A 756 -44.80 2.87 -11.43
N TYR A 757 -45.71 3.76 -11.03
CA TYR A 757 -45.60 4.59 -9.83
C TYR A 757 -45.61 3.77 -8.52
N GLU A 758 -46.36 2.67 -8.46
CA GLU A 758 -46.40 1.79 -7.28
C GLU A 758 -45.04 1.13 -6.98
N GLU A 759 -44.33 0.71 -8.03
CA GLU A 759 -43.02 0.08 -7.89
C GLU A 759 -41.93 1.11 -7.58
N ALA A 760 -42.05 2.32 -8.13
CA ALA A 760 -41.22 3.46 -7.74
C ALA A 760 -41.42 3.82 -6.26
N GLU A 761 -42.66 3.89 -5.79
CA GLU A 761 -43.02 4.12 -4.38
C GLU A 761 -42.41 3.03 -3.48
N ALA A 762 -42.65 1.75 -3.80
CA ALA A 762 -42.16 0.62 -3.02
C ALA A 762 -40.62 0.64 -2.89
N THR A 763 -39.91 0.94 -3.99
CA THR A 763 -38.44 1.04 -4.02
C THR A 763 -37.93 2.13 -3.08
N LEU A 764 -38.55 3.31 -3.10
CA LEU A 764 -38.13 4.44 -2.26
C LEU A 764 -38.45 4.20 -0.78
N LEU A 765 -39.60 3.57 -0.48
CA LEU A 765 -39.96 3.16 0.87
C LEU A 765 -39.04 2.05 1.42
N GLU A 766 -38.57 1.15 0.56
CA GLU A 766 -37.58 0.13 0.93
C GLU A 766 -36.29 0.77 1.44
N PHE A 767 -35.78 1.81 0.75
CA PHE A 767 -34.59 2.55 1.18
C PHE A 767 -34.79 3.17 2.57
N ILE A 768 -35.93 3.83 2.80
CA ILE A 768 -36.28 4.46 4.07
C ILE A 768 -36.31 3.41 5.20
N LYS A 769 -36.91 2.25 4.94
CA LYS A 769 -37.02 1.15 5.91
C LYS A 769 -35.65 0.57 6.28
N LYS A 770 -34.74 0.44 5.31
CA LYS A 770 -33.41 -0.15 5.54
C LYS A 770 -32.43 0.83 6.18
N ASN A 771 -32.60 2.14 5.99
CA ASN A 771 -31.59 3.15 6.35
C ASN A 771 -32.17 4.30 7.22
N PRO A 772 -32.79 4.04 8.37
CA PRO A 772 -33.57 5.05 9.12
C PRO A 772 -32.79 6.32 9.51
N ASP A 773 -31.47 6.24 9.64
CA ASP A 773 -30.61 7.33 10.10
C ASP A 773 -30.01 8.20 8.96
N HIS A 774 -30.35 7.93 7.69
CA HIS A 774 -29.78 8.65 6.54
C HIS A 774 -30.56 9.93 6.19
N ALA A 775 -29.85 10.93 5.66
CA ALA A 775 -30.48 12.13 5.10
C ALA A 775 -31.21 11.78 3.78
N MET A 776 -32.54 11.83 3.78
CA MET A 776 -33.40 11.30 2.71
C MET A 776 -34.12 12.38 1.89
N ILE A 777 -33.61 13.61 1.85
CA ILE A 777 -34.30 14.74 1.20
C ILE A 777 -34.65 14.42 -0.26
N ASP A 778 -33.71 13.86 -1.02
CA ASP A 778 -33.92 13.53 -2.44
C ASP A 778 -34.89 12.36 -2.64
N VAL A 779 -34.93 11.41 -1.70
CA VAL A 779 -35.89 10.29 -1.67
C VAL A 779 -37.31 10.83 -1.41
N TYR A 780 -37.47 11.70 -0.42
CA TYR A 780 -38.76 12.35 -0.14
C TYR A 780 -39.22 13.26 -1.27
N ARG A 781 -38.30 13.96 -1.96
CA ARG A 781 -38.63 14.75 -3.16
C ARG A 781 -39.19 13.88 -4.28
N LEU A 782 -38.58 12.72 -4.52
CA LEU A 782 -39.05 11.81 -5.55
C LEU A 782 -40.37 11.13 -5.15
N LEU A 783 -40.56 10.76 -3.89
CA LEU A 783 -41.86 10.31 -3.36
C LEU A 783 -42.95 11.37 -3.51
N ASN A 784 -42.66 12.65 -3.21
CA ASN A 784 -43.58 13.76 -3.45
C ASN A 784 -44.02 13.80 -4.92
N TYR A 785 -43.09 13.65 -5.86
CA TYR A 785 -43.44 13.60 -7.27
C TYR A 785 -44.36 12.40 -7.57
N VAL A 786 -44.01 11.21 -7.11
CA VAL A 786 -44.83 10.00 -7.29
C VAL A 786 -46.24 10.20 -6.74
N TYR A 787 -46.38 10.71 -5.52
CA TYR A 787 -47.67 10.94 -4.88
C TYR A 787 -48.49 12.06 -5.54
N ILE A 788 -47.84 13.06 -6.13
CA ILE A 788 -48.55 14.07 -6.94
C ILE A 788 -49.13 13.43 -8.19
N GLN A 789 -48.38 12.57 -8.89
CA GLN A 789 -48.89 11.87 -10.09
C GLN A 789 -50.01 10.88 -9.76
N THR A 790 -49.97 10.24 -8.60
CA THR A 790 -51.02 9.32 -8.13
C THR A 790 -52.11 9.99 -7.28
N GLU A 791 -52.14 11.33 -7.21
CA GLU A 791 -53.09 12.15 -6.45
C GLU A 791 -53.23 11.80 -4.94
N LYS A 792 -52.19 11.26 -4.30
CA LYS A 792 -52.17 10.91 -2.86
C LYS A 792 -51.77 12.13 -2.01
N TRP A 793 -52.64 13.13 -1.93
CA TRP A 793 -52.30 14.46 -1.35
C TRP A 793 -51.94 14.46 0.15
N ASP A 794 -52.53 13.59 0.98
CA ASP A 794 -52.12 13.47 2.39
C ASP A 794 -50.67 12.98 2.52
N GLU A 795 -50.22 12.08 1.64
CA GLU A 795 -48.85 11.59 1.62
C GLU A 795 -47.86 12.65 1.11
N VAL A 796 -48.25 13.45 0.10
CA VAL A 796 -47.46 14.63 -0.33
C VAL A 796 -47.22 15.57 0.86
N LEU A 797 -48.26 15.85 1.65
CA LEU A 797 -48.13 16.69 2.84
C LEU A 797 -47.21 16.05 3.89
N SER A 798 -47.32 14.74 4.12
CA SER A 798 -46.48 13.97 5.04
C SER A 798 -44.99 14.05 4.67
N GLN A 799 -44.62 13.73 3.43
CA GLN A 799 -43.22 13.75 3.02
C GLN A 799 -42.67 15.18 2.95
N SER A 800 -43.48 16.16 2.55
CA SER A 800 -43.08 17.57 2.53
C SER A 800 -42.76 18.10 3.94
N LYS A 801 -43.54 17.70 4.95
CA LYS A 801 -43.24 18.02 6.36
C LYS A 801 -41.92 17.38 6.82
N LYS A 802 -41.62 16.15 6.41
CA LYS A 802 -40.32 15.51 6.71
C LYS A 802 -39.15 16.26 6.08
N ILE A 803 -39.28 16.72 4.83
CA ILE A 803 -38.23 17.53 4.20
C ILE A 803 -38.03 18.84 4.98
N ILE A 804 -39.11 19.52 5.38
CA ILE A 804 -39.04 20.76 6.16
C ILE A 804 -38.37 20.53 7.53
N GLN A 805 -38.62 19.38 8.18
CA GLN A 805 -37.95 19.01 9.43
C GLN A 805 -36.44 18.79 9.25
N LEU A 806 -36.02 18.25 8.10
CA LEU A 806 -34.61 18.01 7.78
C LEU A 806 -33.89 19.28 7.32
N ASP A 807 -34.57 20.13 6.55
CA ASP A 807 -34.08 21.42 6.07
C ASP A 807 -35.23 22.45 6.03
N GLU A 808 -35.28 23.30 7.06
CA GLU A 808 -36.30 24.34 7.20
C GLU A 808 -36.25 25.40 6.10
N LYS A 809 -35.15 25.50 5.33
CA LYS A 809 -34.97 26.49 4.27
C LYS A 809 -35.33 25.97 2.88
N GLU A 810 -35.73 24.71 2.76
CA GLU A 810 -36.08 24.09 1.47
C GLU A 810 -37.45 24.59 0.95
N LEU A 811 -37.45 25.71 0.23
CA LEU A 811 -38.67 26.39 -0.24
C LEU A 811 -39.57 25.51 -1.14
N ASN A 812 -39.00 24.53 -1.85
CA ASN A 812 -39.81 23.61 -2.66
C ASN A 812 -40.70 22.71 -1.82
N ALA A 813 -40.26 22.30 -0.62
CA ALA A 813 -41.05 21.47 0.27
C ALA A 813 -42.30 22.21 0.77
N TYR A 814 -42.15 23.49 1.11
CA TYR A 814 -43.29 24.37 1.45
C TYR A 814 -44.26 24.53 0.28
N LYS A 815 -43.73 24.70 -0.95
CA LYS A 815 -44.56 24.78 -2.16
C LYS A 815 -45.44 23.52 -2.34
N TYR A 816 -44.86 22.33 -2.16
CA TYR A 816 -45.61 21.07 -2.25
C TYR A 816 -46.60 20.90 -1.10
N ALA A 817 -46.25 21.32 0.12
CA ALA A 817 -47.17 21.32 1.26
C ALA A 817 -48.38 22.25 1.03
N ILE A 818 -48.17 23.44 0.45
CA ILE A 818 -49.25 24.35 0.07
C ILE A 818 -50.16 23.68 -0.96
N MET A 819 -49.58 23.10 -2.02
CA MET A 819 -50.34 22.41 -3.07
C MET A 819 -51.20 21.28 -2.50
N ALA A 820 -50.64 20.46 -1.61
CA ALA A 820 -51.37 19.39 -0.94
C ALA A 820 -52.52 19.93 -0.07
N ASN A 821 -52.29 20.96 0.74
CA ASN A 821 -53.35 21.55 1.59
C ASN A 821 -54.47 22.21 0.77
N LEU A 822 -54.16 22.80 -0.39
CA LEU A 822 -55.18 23.32 -1.30
C LEU A 822 -56.08 22.22 -1.85
N LYS A 823 -55.51 21.05 -2.18
CA LYS A 823 -56.24 19.89 -2.70
C LYS A 823 -57.05 19.17 -1.61
N LEU A 824 -56.57 19.21 -0.37
CA LEU A 824 -57.25 18.67 0.82
C LEU A 824 -58.24 19.68 1.46
N GLU A 825 -58.42 20.85 0.84
CA GLU A 825 -59.28 21.94 1.34
C GLU A 825 -58.89 22.49 2.74
N ARG A 826 -57.64 22.28 3.15
CA ARG A 826 -57.06 22.79 4.41
C ARG A 826 -56.48 24.20 4.20
N TYR A 827 -57.36 25.16 3.90
CA TYR A 827 -56.97 26.50 3.46
C TYR A 827 -56.15 27.29 4.50
N ASN A 828 -56.44 27.13 5.79
CA ASN A 828 -55.68 27.82 6.86
C ASN A 828 -54.23 27.32 6.95
N ASP A 829 -54.01 26.01 6.82
CA ASP A 829 -52.67 25.43 6.80
C ASP A 829 -51.88 25.88 5.56
N ALA A 830 -52.55 25.99 4.40
CA ALA A 830 -51.96 26.56 3.20
C ALA A 830 -51.51 28.02 3.40
N ARG A 831 -52.35 28.87 4.04
CA ARG A 831 -51.98 30.26 4.37
C ARG A 831 -50.75 30.32 5.29
N ASN A 832 -50.68 29.45 6.29
CA ASN A 832 -49.53 29.37 7.21
C ASN A 832 -48.22 29.05 6.48
N PHE A 833 -48.24 28.07 5.57
CA PHE A 833 -47.04 27.75 4.78
C PHE A 833 -46.67 28.85 3.77
N CYS A 834 -47.65 29.55 3.18
CA CYS A 834 -47.38 30.71 2.32
C CYS A 834 -46.64 31.81 3.09
N ASN A 835 -47.12 32.15 4.29
CA ASN A 835 -46.47 33.14 5.15
C ASN A 835 -45.03 32.70 5.51
N ARG A 836 -44.82 31.41 5.79
CA ARG A 836 -43.48 30.89 6.07
C ARG A 836 -42.53 31.03 4.88
N ILE A 837 -42.99 30.82 3.63
CA ILE A 837 -42.17 31.09 2.43
C ILE A 837 -41.76 32.56 2.36
N LEU A 838 -42.67 33.49 2.67
CA LEU A 838 -42.40 34.93 2.66
C LEU A 838 -41.38 35.31 3.75
N ASP A 839 -41.54 34.78 4.96
CA ASP A 839 -40.59 34.98 6.07
C ASP A 839 -39.18 34.50 5.70
N LEU A 840 -39.08 33.31 5.10
CA LEU A 840 -37.81 32.70 4.70
C LEU A 840 -37.16 33.40 3.49
N SER A 841 -37.96 33.99 2.60
CA SER A 841 -37.46 34.68 1.39
C SER A 841 -37.03 36.13 1.66
N GLY A 842 -37.46 36.74 2.77
CA GLY A 842 -37.14 38.13 3.11
C GLY A 842 -37.62 39.13 2.05
N SER A 843 -36.83 40.18 1.80
CA SER A 843 -37.13 41.21 0.78
C SER A 843 -36.86 40.77 -0.67
N GLN A 844 -36.43 39.52 -0.90
CA GLN A 844 -36.18 39.01 -2.25
C GLN A 844 -37.48 38.54 -2.94
N ASP A 845 -37.81 39.18 -4.05
CA ASP A 845 -38.91 38.81 -4.93
C ASP A 845 -38.52 37.63 -5.85
N ASN A 846 -38.27 36.47 -5.24
CA ASN A 846 -37.96 35.23 -5.93
C ASN A 846 -39.23 34.50 -6.42
N THR A 847 -39.06 33.44 -7.21
CA THR A 847 -40.17 32.66 -7.78
C THR A 847 -41.10 32.06 -6.72
N HIS A 848 -40.58 31.69 -5.55
CA HIS A 848 -41.36 31.10 -4.46
C HIS A 848 -42.17 32.14 -3.69
N SER A 849 -41.63 33.34 -3.46
CA SER A 849 -42.36 34.43 -2.81
C SER A 849 -43.47 34.99 -3.71
N LYS A 850 -43.26 35.05 -5.04
CA LYS A 850 -44.32 35.35 -6.01
C LYS A 850 -45.44 34.30 -5.97
N TYR A 851 -45.08 33.01 -5.98
CA TYR A 851 -46.04 31.93 -5.85
C TYR A 851 -46.86 32.03 -4.54
N ALA A 852 -46.21 32.29 -3.41
CA ALA A 852 -46.90 32.44 -2.13
C ALA A 852 -47.88 33.62 -2.11
N LYS A 853 -47.51 34.79 -2.66
CA LYS A 853 -48.40 35.97 -2.78
C LYS A 853 -49.61 35.67 -3.66
N GLU A 854 -49.41 35.00 -4.78
CA GLU A 854 -50.51 34.63 -5.69
C GLU A 854 -51.52 33.69 -5.03
N ILE A 855 -51.03 32.67 -4.31
CA ILE A 855 -51.89 31.74 -3.59
C ILE A 855 -52.64 32.43 -2.45
N LEU A 856 -52.00 33.34 -1.69
CA LEU A 856 -52.68 34.11 -0.65
C LEU A 856 -53.80 34.99 -1.20
N ALA A 857 -53.61 35.61 -2.36
CA ALA A 857 -54.65 36.38 -3.04
C ALA A 857 -55.85 35.49 -3.40
N ARG A 858 -55.61 34.33 -4.04
CA ARG A 858 -56.69 33.36 -4.36
C ARG A 858 -57.39 32.81 -3.12
N LEU A 859 -56.67 32.67 -2.01
CA LEU A 859 -57.23 32.24 -0.74
C LEU A 859 -58.00 33.34 -0.02
N SER A 860 -57.87 34.62 -0.39
CA SER A 860 -58.67 35.69 0.22
C SER A 860 -60.09 35.78 -0.36
N GLU A 861 -60.32 35.13 -1.50
CA GLU A 861 -61.61 35.03 -2.20
C GLU A 861 -62.42 33.77 -1.80
N LYS A 862 -61.83 32.86 -1.03
CA LYS A 862 -62.42 31.62 -0.49
C LYS A 862 -62.40 31.64 1.03
#